data_AF-A0A812VGR0-F1
#
_entry.id   AF-A0A812VGR0-F1
#
_cell.length_a   1.000
_cell.length_b   1.000
_cell.length_c   1.000
_cell.angle_alpha   90.00
_cell.angle_beta   90.00
_cell.angle_gamma   90.00
#
_symmetry.space_group_name_H-M   'P 1'
#
loop_
_entity.id
_entity.type
_entity.pdbx_description
1 polymer ?
#
loop_
_entity_poly.entity_id
_entity_poly.type
_entity_poly.pdbx_seq_one_letter_code
_entity_poly.pdbx_strand_id
1 'polypeptide(L)'
;AAQETTGARLRVLSLNLGSMDSMTYDTFLTWLADEGVAMLIATRVAKSSQALWQRLDALLRSLPQRNCKCIARPASVSLRGEDVVQLFVTRCLERRKQLVLTSLHRAEAAARAGDMYKLFQEADELQAILQYFKEAQSSGKAVPTGSVPTEVWKLCMPELLPRIVQRRLLDKILPELEGTAQYAYLPGRSTQTALALVAQHCHEARTHLMTSRIEVGDRKKGRKTSIMGAAMLSVDLSLAFDRVGHQYLNDALRFLGVEPDTIALIILSIHRAKYHVQHGQQASNFNICNGIRQGCTLSPLLWVCLTHYMMHRFELKAGREARESLILFADDFLAKFILHDMQDVHALTMHVRALFETLEEANMTANPEKSKLHIKAVGVPMKKWLRARTVTHKGAKCLIIRTPFTALFLPLCDSLTYLGAVVSYGAYEDQTAEHRVRSAQANVARLAKHLFTQHGISLRVRLRLFLTCVRSSLLYGITSVGTTSKSLSVLQRFEAKHVRRLARSPVHMTLERTQDLYQRLQIPTLHEALKSRATNSLESCEKPFLYPGRHTVTAWLHQKLHDLTECIQLTQTSLAKVTPDGTRHAMIFTTQLTTDADSPANDVPQTTSEAALADWVAFAEAQGKQLKDTCIFCTQWSRMTEPTQAELEIAAQFASAMPALAAAKSARRADSDAPAERSKYPKTGLPKGSRGKGLGGRKQSSSDKTLATQQQTEVLTEEMVAELLTLLTRLMLKHEDILAAYQADTCYMLYLDTSGDLSVTANLYQVTQTWQTKKRDSPESLTQSLRVTLLTALFMELRERMNMALKEDKRATLSKHSWLSESDPATWSYQKWDPATETVVVDAGKVGLQHKDALHIIQRVLQLIPETILIQKFHSTRPQAAEYKSNVLPFMLMVSNRGPLAQELYELFQKLSDLSAMRLIGSRIRPHRQRRQPLAVTLEQLTSGLLQAASQSNRKDEDL
;
A
#
# COMPACT_ATOMS: atom_id res chain seq x y z
N ALA A 1 -5.20 25.71 57.13
CA ALA A 1 -4.34 26.19 58.22
C ALA A 1 -4.09 27.68 58.02
N ALA A 2 -4.56 28.50 58.94
CA ALA A 2 -4.18 29.90 59.19
C ALA A 2 -4.75 30.23 60.58
N GLN A 3 -3.94 30.78 61.48
CA GLN A 3 -4.30 30.92 62.90
C GLN A 3 -5.11 32.17 63.21
N GLU A 4 -5.82 32.05 64.33
CA GLU A 4 -6.78 32.98 64.91
C GLU A 4 -6.24 34.39 65.18
N THR A 5 -7.13 35.38 65.07
CA THR A 5 -7.21 36.45 66.07
C THR A 5 -8.67 36.74 66.40
N THR A 6 -8.95 36.93 67.69
CA THR A 6 -10.22 37.36 68.29
C THR A 6 -11.47 36.46 68.11
N GLY A 7 -11.72 35.61 69.12
CA GLY A 7 -12.99 35.64 69.87
C GLY A 7 -14.33 35.36 69.17
N ALA A 8 -14.64 34.07 69.04
CA ALA A 8 -15.98 33.46 69.16
C ALA A 8 -17.01 33.45 67.99
N ARG A 9 -17.24 32.21 67.53
CA ARG A 9 -18.51 31.56 67.10
C ARG A 9 -19.05 31.79 65.68
N LEU A 10 -19.51 30.67 65.11
CA LEU A 10 -19.73 30.39 63.68
C LEU A 10 -21.18 29.95 63.42
N ARG A 11 -21.59 29.91 62.15
CA ARG A 11 -22.85 29.31 61.68
C ARG A 11 -22.57 28.29 60.61
N VAL A 12 -23.15 27.10 60.75
CA VAL A 12 -23.21 26.09 59.68
C VAL A 12 -24.67 25.69 59.53
N LEU A 13 -25.23 25.93 58.34
CA LEU A 13 -26.59 25.51 58.00
C LEU A 13 -26.49 24.07 57.46
N SER A 14 -26.77 23.10 58.34
CA SER A 14 -26.69 21.68 58.02
C SER A 14 -28.04 21.15 57.54
N LEU A 15 -28.15 20.94 56.23
CA LEU A 15 -29.25 20.19 55.60
C LEU A 15 -28.89 18.72 55.55
N ASN A 16 -29.53 17.88 56.36
CA ASN A 16 -29.26 16.44 56.36
C ASN A 16 -30.01 15.75 55.19
N LEU A 17 -29.47 15.90 53.99
CA LEU A 17 -30.00 15.27 52.76
C LEU A 17 -30.04 13.73 52.84
N GLY A 18 -29.39 13.10 53.82
CA GLY A 18 -29.41 11.65 54.03
C GLY A 18 -30.65 11.12 54.75
N SER A 19 -31.46 11.99 55.38
CA SER A 19 -32.66 11.62 56.13
C SER A 19 -33.95 12.25 55.59
N MET A 20 -33.92 12.83 54.39
CA MET A 20 -35.12 13.37 53.73
C MET A 20 -35.96 12.23 53.15
N ASP A 21 -37.25 12.22 53.46
CA ASP A 21 -38.24 11.40 52.75
C ASP A 21 -38.41 11.86 51.29
N SER A 22 -38.95 10.98 50.44
CA SER A 22 -39.07 11.25 48.99
C SER A 22 -39.86 12.52 48.70
N MET A 23 -40.96 12.75 49.42
CA MET A 23 -41.84 13.91 49.20
C MET A 23 -41.14 15.23 49.52
N THR A 24 -40.34 15.28 50.59
CA THR A 24 -39.51 16.45 50.92
C THR A 24 -38.42 16.67 49.85
N TYR A 25 -37.84 15.59 49.31
CA TYR A 25 -36.81 15.65 48.27
C TYR A 25 -37.36 16.10 46.91
N ASP A 26 -38.53 15.61 46.51
CA ASP A 26 -39.21 16.00 45.26
C ASP A 26 -39.73 17.44 45.32
N THR A 27 -40.20 17.90 46.49
CA THR A 27 -40.53 19.32 46.73
C THR A 27 -39.31 20.23 46.55
N PHE A 28 -38.15 19.82 47.05
CA PHE A 28 -36.87 20.54 46.89
C PHE A 28 -36.38 20.54 45.44
N LEU A 29 -36.52 19.42 44.71
CA LEU A 29 -36.25 19.34 43.28
C LEU A 29 -37.16 20.25 42.44
N THR A 30 -38.45 20.31 42.78
CA THR A 30 -39.43 21.14 42.08
C THR A 30 -39.13 22.63 42.25
N TRP A 31 -38.73 23.05 43.46
CA TRP A 31 -38.26 24.42 43.70
C TRP A 31 -36.95 24.76 42.97
N LEU A 32 -36.03 23.79 42.81
CA LEU A 32 -34.81 23.96 42.01
C LEU A 32 -35.09 24.03 40.49
N ALA A 33 -36.21 23.47 40.05
CA ALA A 33 -36.67 23.49 38.66
C ALA A 33 -37.52 24.72 38.30
N ASP A 34 -37.91 25.56 39.28
CA ASP A 34 -38.54 26.85 39.06
C ASP A 34 -37.64 27.73 38.17
N GLU A 35 -38.15 28.20 37.03
CA GLU A 35 -37.36 28.97 36.06
C GLU A 35 -36.74 30.24 36.69
N GLY A 36 -37.43 30.89 37.63
CA GLY A 36 -36.92 32.05 38.33
C GLY A 36 -35.73 31.72 39.24
N VAL A 37 -35.76 30.57 39.93
CA VAL A 37 -34.63 30.07 40.73
C VAL A 37 -33.47 29.65 39.82
N ALA A 38 -33.76 28.90 38.74
CA ALA A 38 -32.76 28.46 37.78
C ALA A 38 -32.04 29.64 37.08
N MET A 39 -32.78 30.69 36.68
CA MET A 39 -32.20 31.87 36.04
C MET A 39 -31.34 32.70 37.01
N LEU A 40 -31.75 32.84 38.28
CA LEU A 40 -30.96 33.50 39.33
C LEU A 40 -29.64 32.76 39.63
N ILE A 41 -29.62 31.42 39.52
CA ILE A 41 -28.41 30.61 39.66
C ILE A 41 -27.53 30.74 38.40
N ALA A 42 -28.12 30.68 37.20
CA ALA A 42 -27.38 30.68 35.93
C ALA A 42 -26.69 32.03 35.61
N THR A 43 -27.29 33.16 36.00
CA THR A 43 -26.80 34.51 35.63
C THR A 43 -25.55 34.99 36.37
N ARG A 44 -24.96 34.20 37.29
CA ARG A 44 -23.76 34.53 38.11
C ARG A 44 -23.85 35.79 38.99
N VAL A 45 -24.97 36.53 38.98
CA VAL A 45 -25.25 37.67 39.88
C VAL A 45 -25.56 37.22 41.33
N ALA A 46 -25.67 35.91 41.57
CA ALA A 46 -25.97 35.29 42.86
C ALA A 46 -25.06 35.67 44.06
N LYS A 47 -23.97 36.42 43.85
CA LYS A 47 -23.16 37.00 44.94
C LYS A 47 -23.89 38.09 45.75
N SER A 48 -24.98 38.69 45.23
CA SER A 48 -25.72 39.75 45.94
C SER A 48 -27.26 39.65 45.87
N SER A 49 -27.83 38.67 45.17
CA SER A 49 -29.29 38.60 44.99
C SER A 49 -30.05 38.23 46.26
N GLN A 50 -30.57 39.25 46.96
CA GLN A 50 -31.46 39.11 48.13
C GLN A 50 -32.70 38.25 47.82
N ALA A 51 -33.19 38.29 46.57
CA ALA A 51 -34.31 37.49 46.08
C ALA A 51 -34.06 35.97 46.12
N LEU A 52 -32.85 35.49 45.80
CA LEU A 52 -32.51 34.06 45.86
C LEU A 52 -32.54 33.56 47.32
N TRP A 53 -31.99 34.36 48.24
CA TRP A 53 -32.02 34.05 49.67
C TRP A 53 -33.43 34.10 50.26
N GLN A 54 -34.29 35.03 49.84
CA GLN A 54 -35.71 35.06 50.23
C GLN A 54 -36.48 33.82 49.73
N ARG A 55 -36.25 33.40 48.48
CA ARG A 55 -36.87 32.18 47.92
C ARG A 55 -36.36 30.90 48.59
N LEU A 56 -35.09 30.83 48.95
CA LEU A 56 -34.51 29.71 49.69
C LEU A 56 -35.03 29.67 51.14
N ASP A 57 -35.14 30.81 51.81
CA ASP A 57 -35.71 30.90 53.17
C ASP A 57 -37.21 30.55 53.18
N ALA A 58 -37.97 30.96 52.16
CA ALA A 58 -39.36 30.52 51.97
C ALA A 58 -39.46 28.99 51.79
N LEU A 59 -38.59 28.38 50.98
CA LEU A 59 -38.51 26.92 50.85
C LEU A 59 -38.19 26.27 52.20
N LEU A 60 -37.15 26.71 52.89
CA LEU A 60 -36.72 26.12 54.18
C LEU A 60 -37.80 26.21 55.27
N ARG A 61 -38.67 27.22 55.21
CA ARG A 61 -39.88 27.34 56.07
C ARG A 61 -41.02 26.39 55.67
N SER A 62 -41.08 25.98 54.40
CA SER A 62 -42.08 25.02 53.88
C SER A 62 -41.70 23.55 54.13
N LEU A 63 -40.41 23.25 54.39
CA LEU A 63 -39.96 21.89 54.68
C LEU A 63 -40.16 21.54 56.17
N PRO A 64 -40.45 20.26 56.51
CA PRO A 64 -40.63 19.83 57.90
C PRO A 64 -39.41 20.14 58.78
N GLN A 65 -39.62 20.76 59.95
CA GLN A 65 -38.55 21.27 60.85
C GLN A 65 -37.47 20.24 61.21
N ARG A 66 -37.81 18.94 61.25
CA ARG A 66 -36.85 17.84 61.46
C ARG A 66 -35.66 17.85 60.48
N ASN A 67 -35.81 18.47 59.31
CA ASN A 67 -34.82 18.52 58.24
C ASN A 67 -34.05 19.86 58.16
N CYS A 68 -34.44 20.90 58.92
CA CYS A 68 -33.85 22.25 58.82
C CYS A 68 -33.51 22.84 60.21
N LYS A 69 -32.21 23.00 60.52
CA LYS A 69 -31.73 23.73 61.71
C LYS A 69 -31.19 25.11 61.33
N CYS A 70 -31.73 26.17 61.93
CA CYS A 70 -31.34 27.57 61.68
C CYS A 70 -31.00 28.30 63.00
N ILE A 71 -30.08 29.26 62.96
CA ILE A 71 -29.62 30.11 64.09
C ILE A 71 -29.46 31.56 63.54
N ALA A 72 -29.61 32.64 64.33
CA ALA A 72 -29.86 34.04 63.85
C ALA A 72 -28.67 35.06 63.91
N ARG A 73 -28.55 35.94 62.88
CA ARG A 73 -27.41 36.81 62.43
C ARG A 73 -26.67 37.65 63.51
N PRO A 74 -25.48 38.26 63.24
CA PRO A 74 -24.76 38.54 61.97
C PRO A 74 -23.49 37.64 61.74
N ALA A 75 -22.43 37.92 60.94
CA ALA A 75 -22.12 38.87 59.83
C ALA A 75 -21.02 38.30 58.86
N SER A 76 -20.75 39.02 57.75
CA SER A 76 -19.53 39.06 56.90
C SER A 76 -18.63 37.82 56.67
N VAL A 77 -19.14 36.76 56.01
CA VAL A 77 -18.40 35.97 54.99
C VAL A 77 -19.40 35.50 53.91
N SER A 78 -19.04 35.50 52.63
CA SER A 78 -19.86 34.94 51.55
C SER A 78 -19.47 33.50 51.19
N LEU A 79 -20.37 32.54 51.40
CA LEU A 79 -20.32 31.24 50.70
C LEU A 79 -20.67 31.43 49.22
N ARG A 80 -19.98 30.75 48.30
CA ARG A 80 -20.26 30.87 46.86
C ARG A 80 -21.38 29.91 46.50
N GLY A 81 -22.36 30.37 45.71
CA GLY A 81 -23.48 29.52 45.26
C GLY A 81 -23.04 28.28 44.46
N GLU A 82 -21.83 28.33 43.88
CA GLU A 82 -21.18 27.21 43.19
C GLU A 82 -21.00 25.99 44.12
N ASP A 83 -20.64 26.20 45.39
CA ASP A 83 -20.29 25.13 46.34
C ASP A 83 -21.51 24.24 46.69
N VAL A 84 -22.70 24.83 46.83
CA VAL A 84 -23.94 24.13 47.20
C VAL A 84 -24.46 23.28 46.03
N VAL A 85 -24.43 23.84 44.82
CA VAL A 85 -24.81 23.12 43.59
C VAL A 85 -23.88 21.94 43.35
N GLN A 86 -22.56 22.14 43.56
CA GLN A 86 -21.57 21.08 43.37
C GLN A 86 -21.76 19.92 44.36
N LEU A 87 -22.10 20.20 45.63
CA LEU A 87 -22.37 19.18 46.64
C LEU A 87 -23.63 18.35 46.33
N PHE A 88 -24.69 19.02 45.88
CA PHE A 88 -25.96 18.38 45.51
C PHE A 88 -25.80 17.48 44.28
N VAL A 89 -25.17 17.99 43.22
CA VAL A 89 -24.87 17.23 42.00
C VAL A 89 -24.04 15.99 42.35
N THR A 90 -23.02 16.12 43.19
CA THR A 90 -22.17 14.99 43.63
C THR A 90 -22.99 13.89 44.32
N ARG A 91 -23.91 14.22 45.24
CA ARG A 91 -24.75 13.20 45.90
C ARG A 91 -25.82 12.58 44.99
N CYS A 92 -26.38 13.35 44.05
CA CYS A 92 -27.31 12.80 43.05
C CYS A 92 -26.61 11.79 42.13
N LEU A 93 -25.36 12.06 41.79
CA LEU A 93 -24.52 11.16 40.99
C LEU A 93 -24.15 9.90 41.77
N GLU A 94 -23.85 10.02 43.07
CA GLU A 94 -23.58 8.86 43.95
C GLU A 94 -24.80 7.91 44.04
N ARG A 95 -26.02 8.44 44.24
CA ARG A 95 -27.25 7.62 44.30
C ARG A 95 -27.57 6.94 42.96
N ARG A 96 -27.32 7.61 41.82
CA ARG A 96 -27.51 7.00 40.49
C ARG A 96 -26.41 6.00 40.11
N LYS A 97 -25.17 6.22 40.54
CA LYS A 97 -24.08 5.23 40.50
C LYS A 97 -24.46 3.97 41.27
N GLN A 98 -25.12 4.12 42.42
CA GLN A 98 -25.61 2.99 43.21
C GLN A 98 -26.71 2.21 42.49
N LEU A 99 -27.66 2.88 41.81
CA LEU A 99 -28.64 2.23 40.91
C LEU A 99 -27.97 1.44 39.77
N VAL A 100 -26.96 2.01 39.10
CA VAL A 100 -26.20 1.31 38.06
C VAL A 100 -25.53 0.04 38.61
N LEU A 101 -24.92 0.11 39.80
CA LEU A 101 -24.31 -1.06 40.44
C LEU A 101 -25.36 -2.12 40.83
N THR A 102 -26.54 -1.72 41.30
CA THR A 102 -27.62 -2.65 41.64
C THR A 102 -28.17 -3.36 40.40
N SER A 103 -28.49 -2.65 39.31
CA SER A 103 -28.94 -3.30 38.06
C SER A 103 -27.82 -4.12 37.42
N LEU A 104 -26.55 -3.73 37.53
CA LEU A 104 -25.42 -4.55 37.09
C LEU A 104 -25.34 -5.87 37.86
N HIS A 105 -25.49 -5.86 39.19
CA HIS A 105 -25.53 -7.10 39.97
C HIS A 105 -26.78 -7.95 39.70
N ARG A 106 -27.95 -7.33 39.43
CA ARG A 106 -29.14 -8.06 38.99
C ARG A 106 -28.92 -8.71 37.63
N ALA A 107 -28.30 -8.02 36.68
CA ALA A 107 -27.87 -8.59 35.40
C ALA A 107 -26.85 -9.74 35.59
N GLU A 108 -25.85 -9.60 36.46
CA GLU A 108 -24.90 -10.69 36.78
C GLU A 108 -25.59 -11.91 37.44
N ALA A 109 -26.66 -11.71 38.20
CA ALA A 109 -27.44 -12.79 38.82
C ALA A 109 -28.38 -13.46 37.80
N ALA A 110 -29.10 -12.69 36.99
CA ALA A 110 -29.94 -13.17 35.89
C ALA A 110 -29.10 -13.94 34.85
N ALA A 111 -27.91 -13.42 34.52
CA ALA A 111 -26.89 -14.16 33.81
C ALA A 111 -26.62 -15.48 34.55
N ARG A 112 -26.06 -15.47 35.77
CA ARG A 112 -25.72 -16.71 36.50
C ARG A 112 -26.84 -17.76 36.52
N ALA A 113 -28.11 -17.37 36.65
CA ALA A 113 -29.28 -18.25 36.64
C ALA A 113 -29.67 -18.85 35.27
N GLY A 114 -29.11 -18.36 34.16
CA GLY A 114 -29.50 -18.77 32.80
C GLY A 114 -30.66 -17.95 32.20
N ASP A 115 -31.32 -17.12 33.02
CA ASP A 115 -32.47 -16.31 32.66
C ASP A 115 -32.06 -15.10 31.78
N MET A 116 -32.01 -15.35 30.46
CA MET A 116 -31.69 -14.30 29.51
C MET A 116 -32.82 -13.28 29.33
N TYR A 117 -34.07 -13.64 29.57
CA TYR A 117 -35.17 -12.67 29.45
C TYR A 117 -35.01 -11.55 30.49
N LYS A 118 -34.78 -11.92 31.75
CA LYS A 118 -34.47 -10.99 32.83
C LYS A 118 -33.16 -10.23 32.61
N LEU A 119 -32.15 -10.89 32.05
CA LEU A 119 -30.89 -10.24 31.66
C LEU A 119 -31.11 -9.11 30.62
N PHE A 120 -32.02 -9.29 29.66
CA PHE A 120 -32.40 -8.24 28.71
C PHE A 120 -33.19 -7.09 29.37
N GLN A 121 -34.12 -7.39 30.28
CA GLN A 121 -34.86 -6.36 31.02
C GLN A 121 -33.94 -5.46 31.85
N GLU A 122 -33.02 -6.05 32.62
CA GLU A 122 -32.01 -5.32 33.40
C GLU A 122 -31.06 -4.51 32.48
N ALA A 123 -30.83 -4.98 31.24
CA ALA A 123 -30.02 -4.27 30.26
C ALA A 123 -30.72 -3.04 29.67
N ASP A 124 -32.03 -3.10 29.41
CA ASP A 124 -32.83 -1.96 28.97
C ASP A 124 -32.93 -0.88 30.07
N GLU A 125 -33.10 -1.27 31.35
CA GLU A 125 -33.02 -0.34 32.50
C GLU A 125 -31.67 0.39 32.56
N LEU A 126 -30.56 -0.36 32.47
CA LEU A 126 -29.21 0.21 32.47
C LEU A 126 -28.96 1.13 31.26
N GLN A 127 -29.50 0.79 30.09
CA GLN A 127 -29.38 1.62 28.89
C GLN A 127 -30.12 2.96 29.04
N ALA A 128 -31.32 2.96 29.64
CA ALA A 128 -32.05 4.19 29.94
C ALA A 128 -31.29 5.10 30.92
N ILE A 129 -30.69 4.53 31.97
CA ILE A 129 -29.89 5.27 32.95
C ILE A 129 -28.63 5.88 32.31
N LEU A 130 -27.94 5.14 31.43
CA LEU A 130 -26.74 5.63 30.73
C LEU A 130 -27.06 6.68 29.65
N GLN A 131 -28.20 6.57 28.98
CA GLN A 131 -28.63 7.55 27.97
C GLN A 131 -28.88 8.92 28.60
N TYR A 132 -29.55 8.96 29.75
CA TYR A 132 -29.71 10.19 30.55
C TYR A 132 -28.37 10.87 30.86
N PHE A 133 -27.32 10.10 31.17
CA PHE A 133 -26.00 10.66 31.48
C PHE A 133 -25.32 11.30 30.26
N LYS A 134 -25.48 10.71 29.07
CA LYS A 134 -24.99 11.31 27.82
C LYS A 134 -25.72 12.62 27.50
N GLU A 135 -27.04 12.65 27.66
CA GLU A 135 -27.87 13.84 27.42
C GLU A 135 -27.59 14.96 28.44
N ALA A 136 -27.38 14.61 29.71
CA ALA A 136 -26.94 15.57 30.73
C ALA A 136 -25.57 16.19 30.38
N GLN A 137 -24.64 15.38 29.86
CA GLN A 137 -23.31 15.85 29.45
C GLN A 137 -23.36 16.70 28.17
N SER A 138 -24.20 16.37 27.19
CA SER A 138 -24.36 17.16 25.96
C SER A 138 -25.10 18.48 26.16
N SER A 139 -25.99 18.55 27.17
CA SER A 139 -26.74 19.78 27.51
C SER A 139 -25.95 20.81 28.33
N GLY A 140 -24.64 20.63 28.50
CA GLY A 140 -23.79 21.57 29.24
C GLY A 140 -24.04 21.63 30.75
N LYS A 141 -24.92 20.77 31.29
CA LYS A 141 -25.13 20.65 32.73
C LYS A 141 -23.84 20.12 33.37
N ALA A 142 -23.38 20.79 34.42
CA ALA A 142 -22.10 20.49 35.06
C ALA A 142 -22.10 19.10 35.72
N VAL A 143 -21.70 18.07 34.98
CA VAL A 143 -21.38 16.74 35.54
C VAL A 143 -19.91 16.79 36.00
N PRO A 144 -19.61 16.80 37.33
CA PRO A 144 -18.24 16.83 37.83
C PRO A 144 -17.45 15.64 37.30
N THR A 145 -16.32 15.93 36.67
CA THR A 145 -15.49 15.02 35.86
C THR A 145 -14.71 13.95 36.66
N GLY A 146 -15.23 13.52 37.80
CA GLY A 146 -14.66 12.47 38.66
C GLY A 146 -15.69 11.61 39.41
N SER A 147 -17.00 11.80 39.19
CA SER A 147 -18.06 11.13 39.97
C SER A 147 -18.56 9.80 39.37
N VAL A 148 -18.32 9.57 38.09
CA VAL A 148 -18.63 8.30 37.41
C VAL A 148 -17.31 7.59 37.13
N PRO A 149 -17.03 6.40 37.71
CA PRO A 149 -15.78 5.69 37.46
C PRO A 149 -15.56 5.45 35.97
N THR A 150 -14.31 5.58 35.51
CA THR A 150 -13.95 5.38 34.10
C THR A 150 -14.39 3.99 33.58
N GLU A 151 -14.46 3.00 34.47
CA GLU A 151 -14.99 1.67 34.17
C GLU A 151 -16.48 1.68 33.81
N VAL A 152 -17.31 2.55 34.43
CA VAL A 152 -18.74 2.67 34.11
C VAL A 152 -18.96 3.32 32.74
N TRP A 153 -18.10 4.25 32.32
CA TRP A 153 -18.11 4.79 30.96
C TRP A 153 -17.62 3.79 29.90
N LYS A 154 -16.64 2.94 30.25
CA LYS A 154 -16.22 1.79 29.43
C LYS A 154 -17.30 0.70 29.35
N LEU A 155 -18.15 0.58 30.37
CA LEU A 155 -19.36 -0.25 30.39
C LEU A 155 -20.50 0.38 29.57
N CYS A 156 -20.24 0.63 28.29
CA CYS A 156 -21.32 0.83 27.33
C CYS A 156 -22.11 -0.49 27.20
N MET A 157 -23.30 -0.54 27.80
CA MET A 157 -24.23 -1.68 27.75
C MET A 157 -24.44 -2.37 26.39
N PRO A 158 -24.44 -1.69 25.23
CA PRO A 158 -24.45 -2.38 23.92
C PRO A 158 -23.29 -3.36 23.69
N GLU A 159 -22.24 -3.39 24.51
CA GLU A 159 -21.19 -4.42 24.50
C GLU A 159 -21.30 -5.46 25.63
N LEU A 160 -21.84 -5.12 26.80
CA LEU A 160 -21.84 -6.01 27.97
C LEU A 160 -22.69 -7.26 27.73
N LEU A 161 -23.94 -7.08 27.32
CA LEU A 161 -24.86 -8.18 27.07
C LEU A 161 -24.35 -9.08 25.94
N PRO A 162 -23.92 -8.56 24.78
CA PRO A 162 -23.18 -9.33 23.77
C PRO A 162 -21.94 -10.08 24.31
N ARG A 163 -21.13 -9.52 25.23
CA ARG A 163 -20.00 -10.26 25.85
C ARG A 163 -20.47 -11.43 26.74
N ILE A 164 -21.55 -11.26 27.50
CA ILE A 164 -22.11 -12.34 28.36
C ILE A 164 -22.65 -13.48 27.49
N VAL A 165 -23.43 -13.14 26.45
CA VAL A 165 -23.95 -14.11 25.48
C VAL A 165 -22.81 -14.79 24.73
N GLN A 166 -21.81 -14.04 24.27
CA GLN A 166 -20.64 -14.57 23.57
C GLN A 166 -19.90 -15.61 24.39
N ARG A 167 -19.60 -15.32 25.67
CA ARG A 167 -18.87 -16.25 26.53
C ARG A 167 -19.61 -17.58 26.69
N ARG A 168 -20.90 -17.51 27.01
CA ARG A 168 -21.76 -18.69 27.21
C ARG A 168 -21.95 -19.52 25.95
N LEU A 169 -22.19 -18.84 24.84
CA LEU A 169 -22.33 -19.47 23.55
C LEU A 169 -21.03 -20.18 23.18
N LEU A 170 -19.88 -19.50 23.31
CA LEU A 170 -18.56 -20.07 23.05
C LEU A 170 -18.29 -21.29 23.94
N ASP A 171 -18.52 -21.20 25.25
CA ASP A 171 -18.30 -22.31 26.18
C ASP A 171 -19.13 -23.56 25.80
N LYS A 172 -20.33 -23.39 25.22
CA LYS A 172 -21.19 -24.50 24.72
C LYS A 172 -20.73 -25.07 23.38
N ILE A 173 -20.33 -24.23 22.42
CA ILE A 173 -20.09 -24.64 21.01
C ILE A 173 -18.61 -24.87 20.67
N LEU A 174 -17.66 -24.49 21.53
CA LEU A 174 -16.23 -24.58 21.23
C LEU A 174 -15.76 -25.98 20.78
N PRO A 175 -16.25 -27.12 21.35
CA PRO A 175 -15.87 -28.46 20.89
C PRO A 175 -16.25 -28.72 19.42
N GLU A 176 -17.46 -28.34 19.01
CA GLU A 176 -17.92 -28.45 17.61
C GLU A 176 -17.04 -27.61 16.65
N LEU A 177 -16.52 -26.48 17.14
CA LEU A 177 -15.72 -25.55 16.35
C LEU A 177 -14.25 -25.97 16.19
N GLU A 178 -13.78 -27.01 16.87
CA GLU A 178 -12.38 -27.48 16.78
C GLU A 178 -11.99 -27.82 15.33
N GLY A 179 -12.84 -28.54 14.60
CA GLY A 179 -12.62 -28.91 13.20
C GLY A 179 -12.83 -27.79 12.17
N THR A 180 -13.08 -26.54 12.58
CA THR A 180 -13.32 -25.41 11.66
C THR A 180 -12.01 -24.89 11.08
N ALA A 181 -11.92 -24.60 9.78
CA ALA A 181 -10.73 -23.95 9.17
C ALA A 181 -10.78 -22.41 9.24
N GLN A 182 -11.50 -21.87 10.24
CA GLN A 182 -11.57 -20.45 10.56
C GLN A 182 -10.53 -20.12 11.62
N TYR A 183 -9.54 -19.31 11.27
CA TYR A 183 -8.40 -18.95 12.12
C TYR A 183 -8.51 -17.56 12.76
N ALA A 184 -9.55 -16.79 12.42
CA ALA A 184 -9.94 -15.60 13.17
C ALA A 184 -10.90 -15.95 14.32
N TYR A 185 -10.93 -15.08 15.33
CA TYR A 185 -11.93 -15.03 16.42
C TYR A 185 -12.04 -16.25 17.36
N LEU A 186 -11.38 -17.36 17.07
CA LEU A 186 -11.32 -18.56 17.91
C LEU A 186 -10.04 -18.62 18.78
N PRO A 187 -10.11 -19.19 19.99
CA PRO A 187 -8.96 -19.28 20.89
C PRO A 187 -7.86 -20.19 20.33
N GLY A 188 -6.60 -19.87 20.62
CA GLY A 188 -5.42 -20.59 20.14
C GLY A 188 -5.08 -20.37 18.66
N ARG A 189 -5.88 -19.61 17.90
CA ARG A 189 -5.68 -19.33 16.47
C ARG A 189 -5.26 -17.88 16.25
N SER A 190 -4.53 -17.60 15.17
CA SER A 190 -4.07 -16.25 14.86
C SER A 190 -3.77 -16.06 13.37
N THR A 191 -3.47 -14.82 12.98
CA THR A 191 -2.94 -14.55 11.63
C THR A 191 -1.65 -15.32 11.36
N GLN A 192 -0.83 -15.62 12.38
CA GLN A 192 0.40 -16.38 12.22
C GLN A 192 0.16 -17.87 11.97
N THR A 193 -0.89 -18.48 12.54
CA THR A 193 -1.25 -19.89 12.27
C THR A 193 -1.80 -20.03 10.85
N ALA A 194 -2.66 -19.10 10.41
CA ALA A 194 -3.14 -19.06 9.03
C ALA A 194 -1.99 -18.86 8.03
N LEU A 195 -1.09 -17.91 8.29
CA LEU A 195 0.10 -17.68 7.44
C LEU A 195 1.05 -18.89 7.39
N ALA A 196 1.20 -19.63 8.50
CA ALA A 196 2.03 -20.84 8.54
C ALA A 196 1.47 -21.94 7.61
N LEU A 197 0.16 -22.21 7.64
CA LEU A 197 -0.49 -23.17 6.74
C LEU A 197 -0.34 -22.80 5.26
N VAL A 198 -0.47 -21.50 4.94
CA VAL A 198 -0.30 -20.99 3.58
C VAL A 198 1.16 -21.09 3.12
N ALA A 199 2.12 -20.81 4.01
CA ALA A 199 3.54 -20.95 3.72
C ALA A 199 3.96 -22.43 3.56
N GLN A 200 3.41 -23.33 4.38
CA GLN A 200 3.57 -24.78 4.25
C GLN A 200 3.10 -25.25 2.86
N HIS A 201 1.89 -24.86 2.44
CA HIS A 201 1.38 -25.16 1.09
C HIS A 201 2.27 -24.60 -0.02
N CYS A 202 2.79 -23.37 0.13
CA CYS A 202 3.68 -22.79 -0.87
C CYS A 202 5.02 -23.51 -0.97
N HIS A 203 5.53 -24.03 0.15
CA HIS A 203 6.75 -24.84 0.20
C HIS A 203 6.53 -26.21 -0.44
N GLU A 204 5.50 -26.92 -0.03
CA GLU A 204 5.09 -28.20 -0.60
C GLU A 204 4.88 -28.11 -2.12
N ALA A 205 4.10 -27.13 -2.57
CA ALA A 205 3.90 -26.83 -3.98
C ALA A 205 5.21 -26.46 -4.70
N ARG A 206 6.10 -25.66 -4.10
CA ARG A 206 7.41 -25.35 -4.70
C ARG A 206 8.22 -26.63 -4.89
N THR A 207 8.30 -27.48 -3.87
CA THR A 207 9.04 -28.76 -3.90
C THR A 207 8.47 -29.69 -4.96
N HIS A 208 7.15 -29.93 -4.96
CA HIS A 208 6.43 -30.70 -5.97
C HIS A 208 6.71 -30.20 -7.40
N LEU A 209 6.63 -28.88 -7.62
CA LEU A 209 6.90 -28.25 -8.93
C LEU A 209 8.38 -28.27 -9.34
N MET A 210 9.32 -28.47 -8.41
CA MET A 210 10.75 -28.58 -8.66
C MET A 210 11.16 -30.02 -8.98
N THR A 211 10.80 -30.99 -8.14
CA THR A 211 11.07 -32.43 -8.35
C THR A 211 10.43 -32.96 -9.63
N SER A 212 9.31 -32.35 -10.06
CA SER A 212 8.57 -32.70 -11.27
C SER A 212 9.16 -32.13 -12.59
N ARG A 213 10.32 -31.48 -12.56
CA ARG A 213 10.96 -30.93 -13.78
C ARG A 213 11.69 -32.03 -14.55
N ILE A 214 11.07 -32.50 -15.63
CA ILE A 214 11.71 -33.44 -16.57
C ILE A 214 12.74 -32.70 -17.45
N GLU A 215 14.02 -33.04 -17.24
CA GLU A 215 15.17 -32.54 -18.00
C GLU A 215 15.23 -33.09 -19.44
N VAL A 216 16.14 -32.55 -20.26
CA VAL A 216 16.30 -32.95 -21.66
C VAL A 216 16.74 -34.41 -21.78
N GLY A 217 17.58 -34.90 -20.85
CA GLY A 217 18.02 -36.30 -20.80
C GLY A 217 16.88 -37.28 -20.53
N ASP A 218 16.00 -36.98 -19.58
CA ASP A 218 14.86 -37.84 -19.24
C ASP A 218 13.82 -37.95 -20.38
N ARG A 219 13.66 -36.90 -21.18
CA ARG A 219 12.82 -36.96 -22.39
C ARG A 219 13.40 -37.90 -23.44
N LYS A 220 14.73 -37.94 -23.60
CA LYS A 220 15.40 -38.91 -24.47
C LYS A 220 15.23 -40.36 -23.98
N LYS A 221 15.11 -40.56 -22.66
CA LYS A 221 14.76 -41.85 -22.02
C LYS A 221 13.25 -42.19 -22.07
N GLY A 222 12.44 -41.44 -22.82
CA GLY A 222 11.00 -41.73 -23.00
C GLY A 222 10.10 -41.38 -21.82
N ARG A 223 10.60 -40.69 -20.78
CA ARG A 223 9.80 -40.34 -19.60
C ARG A 223 8.71 -39.32 -19.95
N LYS A 224 7.45 -39.77 -19.98
CA LYS A 224 6.27 -38.92 -20.26
C LYS A 224 6.00 -37.96 -19.09
N THR A 225 5.64 -36.72 -19.38
CA THR A 225 5.23 -35.75 -18.33
C THR A 225 3.82 -36.08 -17.84
N SER A 226 3.65 -36.38 -16.54
CA SER A 226 2.34 -36.36 -15.89
C SER A 226 1.74 -34.94 -15.88
N ILE A 227 0.46 -34.85 -15.53
CA ILE A 227 -0.25 -33.61 -15.21
C ILE A 227 0.23 -33.16 -13.84
N MET A 228 1.00 -32.08 -13.76
CA MET A 228 1.54 -31.63 -12.46
C MET A 228 1.36 -30.13 -12.31
N GLY A 229 0.97 -29.69 -11.12
CA GLY A 229 0.68 -28.29 -10.85
C GLY A 229 0.39 -28.00 -9.39
N ALA A 230 0.07 -26.74 -9.12
CA ALA A 230 -0.50 -26.30 -7.85
C ALA A 230 -1.38 -25.06 -8.08
N ALA A 231 -2.41 -24.87 -7.26
CA ALA A 231 -3.32 -23.73 -7.32
C ALA A 231 -3.64 -23.15 -5.93
N MET A 232 -3.82 -21.83 -5.87
CA MET A 232 -4.39 -21.11 -4.74
C MET A 232 -5.43 -20.12 -5.26
N LEU A 233 -6.62 -20.16 -4.69
CA LEU A 233 -7.71 -19.21 -4.96
C LEU A 233 -7.92 -18.34 -3.73
N SER A 234 -7.81 -17.03 -3.87
CA SER A 234 -8.29 -16.05 -2.90
C SER A 234 -9.64 -15.52 -3.36
N VAL A 235 -10.66 -15.59 -2.51
CA VAL A 235 -12.02 -15.12 -2.80
C VAL A 235 -12.25 -13.78 -2.10
N ASP A 236 -12.74 -12.79 -2.85
CA ASP A 236 -13.07 -11.44 -2.36
C ASP A 236 -14.57 -11.36 -2.08
N LEU A 237 -14.95 -11.17 -0.81
CA LEU A 237 -16.36 -11.05 -0.38
C LEU A 237 -16.80 -9.58 -0.33
N SER A 238 -17.94 -9.27 -0.94
CA SER A 238 -18.48 -7.91 -0.94
C SER A 238 -19.32 -7.65 0.31
N LEU A 239 -18.83 -6.78 1.22
CA LEU A 239 -19.53 -6.35 2.44
C LEU A 239 -19.94 -7.53 3.34
N ALA A 240 -18.96 -8.39 3.66
CA ALA A 240 -19.17 -9.71 4.26
C ALA A 240 -20.07 -9.72 5.51
N PHE A 241 -19.76 -8.88 6.51
CA PHE A 241 -20.54 -8.77 7.75
C PHE A 241 -21.94 -8.18 7.50
N ASP A 242 -22.07 -7.25 6.54
CA ASP A 242 -23.30 -6.49 6.28
C ASP A 242 -24.31 -7.27 5.43
N ARG A 243 -23.85 -8.31 4.71
CA ARG A 243 -24.70 -9.20 3.88
C ARG A 243 -25.15 -10.49 4.57
N VAL A 244 -24.79 -10.70 5.83
CA VAL A 244 -25.23 -11.90 6.58
C VAL A 244 -26.76 -11.98 6.63
N GLY A 245 -27.33 -12.97 5.95
CA GLY A 245 -28.76 -13.27 6.02
C GLY A 245 -29.12 -13.88 7.38
N HIS A 246 -30.07 -13.28 8.10
CA HIS A 246 -30.40 -13.71 9.47
C HIS A 246 -31.02 -15.12 9.51
N GLN A 247 -31.69 -15.56 8.44
CA GLN A 247 -32.18 -16.94 8.32
C GLN A 247 -31.02 -17.94 8.27
N TYR A 248 -29.98 -17.67 7.46
CA TYR A 248 -28.80 -18.53 7.38
C TYR A 248 -28.02 -18.55 8.71
N LEU A 249 -27.99 -17.43 9.44
CA LEU A 249 -27.43 -17.37 10.79
C LEU A 249 -28.27 -18.18 11.80
N ASN A 250 -29.60 -18.16 11.69
CA ASN A 250 -30.50 -18.98 12.50
C ASN A 250 -30.20 -20.47 12.30
N ASP A 251 -30.13 -20.91 11.04
CA ASP A 251 -29.85 -22.30 10.67
C ASP A 251 -28.44 -22.75 11.11
N ALA A 252 -27.44 -21.86 11.01
CA ALA A 252 -26.09 -22.10 11.53
C ALA A 252 -26.03 -22.26 13.05
N LEU A 253 -26.82 -21.46 13.81
CA LEU A 253 -26.89 -21.60 15.27
C LEU A 253 -27.67 -22.85 15.69
N ARG A 254 -28.75 -23.20 14.98
CA ARG A 254 -29.49 -24.47 15.19
C ARG A 254 -28.60 -25.69 14.95
N PHE A 255 -27.80 -25.66 13.89
CA PHE A 255 -26.83 -26.72 13.58
C PHE A 255 -25.83 -26.96 14.72
N LEU A 256 -25.43 -25.91 15.44
CA LEU A 256 -24.54 -25.97 16.60
C LEU A 256 -25.25 -26.24 17.95
N GLY A 257 -26.50 -26.72 17.93
CA GLY A 257 -27.24 -27.08 19.15
C GLY A 257 -27.60 -25.90 20.06
N VAL A 258 -27.69 -24.69 19.50
CA VAL A 258 -28.12 -23.49 20.23
C VAL A 258 -29.65 -23.51 20.37
N GLU A 259 -30.15 -23.24 21.59
CA GLU A 259 -31.58 -23.33 21.89
C GLU A 259 -32.40 -22.25 21.15
N PRO A 260 -33.62 -22.57 20.67
CA PRO A 260 -34.43 -21.64 19.87
C PRO A 260 -34.64 -20.27 20.53
N ASP A 261 -34.85 -20.22 21.84
CA ASP A 261 -35.04 -18.97 22.60
C ASP A 261 -33.77 -18.12 22.62
N THR A 262 -32.60 -18.77 22.73
CA THR A 262 -31.29 -18.11 22.61
C THR A 262 -31.11 -17.50 21.23
N ILE A 263 -31.48 -18.23 20.17
CA ILE A 263 -31.39 -17.76 18.79
C ILE A 263 -32.36 -16.59 18.55
N ALA A 264 -33.59 -16.70 19.03
CA ALA A 264 -34.59 -15.64 18.95
C ALA A 264 -34.09 -14.35 19.62
N LEU A 265 -33.52 -14.44 20.82
CA LEU A 265 -32.95 -13.31 21.54
C LEU A 265 -31.73 -12.70 20.81
N ILE A 266 -30.84 -13.51 20.24
CA ILE A 266 -29.72 -13.03 19.41
C ILE A 266 -30.25 -12.25 18.20
N ILE A 267 -31.18 -12.83 17.44
CA ILE A 267 -31.75 -12.22 16.23
C ILE A 267 -32.55 -10.94 16.56
N LEU A 268 -33.36 -10.95 17.62
CA LEU A 268 -34.07 -9.77 18.12
C LEU A 268 -33.08 -8.66 18.53
N SER A 269 -31.95 -9.00 19.16
CA SER A 269 -30.92 -8.02 19.55
C SER A 269 -30.18 -7.41 18.36
N ILE A 270 -30.16 -8.08 17.21
CA ILE A 270 -29.64 -7.54 15.94
C ILE A 270 -30.68 -6.62 15.31
N HIS A 271 -31.93 -7.06 15.16
CA HIS A 271 -33.01 -6.27 14.54
C HIS A 271 -33.45 -5.04 15.33
N ARG A 272 -33.42 -5.08 16.68
CA ARG A 272 -33.75 -3.90 17.51
C ARG A 272 -32.67 -2.81 17.47
N ALA A 273 -31.48 -3.10 16.95
CA ALA A 273 -30.44 -2.10 16.83
C ALA A 273 -30.78 -1.08 15.73
N LYS A 274 -30.55 0.20 16.03
CA LYS A 274 -30.73 1.31 15.10
C LYS A 274 -29.41 2.05 14.89
N TYR A 275 -29.08 2.35 13.64
CA TYR A 275 -27.99 3.26 13.31
C TYR A 275 -28.50 4.70 13.39
N HIS A 276 -27.86 5.49 14.25
CA HIS A 276 -28.02 6.93 14.28
C HIS A 276 -26.95 7.57 13.38
N VAL A 277 -27.38 8.32 12.37
CA VAL A 277 -26.49 9.03 11.44
C VAL A 277 -26.74 10.52 11.59
N GLN A 278 -25.70 11.26 11.96
CA GLN A 278 -25.70 12.73 12.04
C GLN A 278 -24.73 13.30 10.99
N HIS A 279 -25.21 14.26 10.20
CA HIS A 279 -24.40 15.02 9.25
C HIS A 279 -24.77 16.51 9.34
N GLY A 280 -23.85 17.32 9.90
CA GLY A 280 -24.15 18.69 10.27
C GLY A 280 -25.25 18.76 11.33
N GLN A 281 -26.32 19.53 11.05
CA GLN A 281 -27.51 19.63 11.90
C GLN A 281 -28.58 18.58 11.60
N GLN A 282 -28.43 17.79 10.54
CA GLN A 282 -29.40 16.73 10.20
C GLN A 282 -29.04 15.44 10.92
N ALA A 283 -30.04 14.78 11.50
CA ALA A 283 -29.91 13.50 12.17
C ALA A 283 -31.04 12.55 11.76
N SER A 284 -30.72 11.26 11.58
CA SER A 284 -31.67 10.25 11.12
C SER A 284 -31.38 8.89 11.76
N ASN A 285 -32.41 8.06 11.91
CA ASN A 285 -32.33 6.74 12.52
C ASN A 285 -32.79 5.66 11.53
N PHE A 286 -31.99 4.62 11.34
CA PHE A 286 -32.30 3.50 10.43
C PHE A 286 -32.26 2.16 11.19
N ASN A 287 -33.19 1.27 10.90
CA ASN A 287 -33.22 -0.09 11.48
C ASN A 287 -32.27 -1.02 10.70
N ILE A 288 -31.72 -2.04 11.37
CA ILE A 288 -30.93 -3.08 10.69
C ILE A 288 -31.85 -4.17 10.12
N CYS A 289 -31.88 -4.29 8.79
CA CYS A 289 -32.65 -5.31 8.08
C CYS A 289 -31.86 -6.60 7.80
N ASN A 290 -30.56 -6.47 7.52
CA ASN A 290 -29.61 -7.57 7.24
C ASN A 290 -28.25 -7.26 7.90
N GLY A 291 -27.43 -8.29 8.07
CA GLY A 291 -26.06 -8.15 8.53
C GLY A 291 -25.86 -8.20 10.04
N ILE A 292 -24.64 -8.56 10.46
CA ILE A 292 -24.20 -8.55 11.85
C ILE A 292 -23.38 -7.29 12.15
N ARG A 293 -23.54 -6.74 13.36
CA ARG A 293 -23.01 -5.42 13.72
C ARG A 293 -21.48 -5.39 13.81
N GLN A 294 -20.84 -4.70 12.87
CA GLN A 294 -19.41 -4.40 12.97
C GLN A 294 -19.07 -3.67 14.29
N GLY A 295 -18.01 -4.10 14.97
CA GLY A 295 -17.63 -3.59 16.30
C GLY A 295 -18.39 -4.20 17.49
N CYS A 296 -19.48 -4.95 17.27
CA CYS A 296 -20.14 -5.67 18.35
C CYS A 296 -19.32 -6.90 18.77
N THR A 297 -19.11 -7.08 20.07
CA THR A 297 -18.29 -8.15 20.68
C THR A 297 -18.77 -9.57 20.35
N LEU A 298 -20.08 -9.77 20.20
CA LEU A 298 -20.68 -11.06 19.81
C LEU A 298 -20.53 -11.38 18.32
N SER A 299 -20.45 -10.36 17.45
CA SER A 299 -20.47 -10.56 15.98
C SER A 299 -19.29 -11.40 15.45
N PRO A 300 -18.05 -11.28 15.96
CA PRO A 300 -16.96 -12.23 15.71
C PRO A 300 -17.33 -13.70 15.92
N LEU A 301 -18.08 -14.03 16.97
CA LEU A 301 -18.48 -15.42 17.24
C LEU A 301 -19.60 -15.87 16.29
N LEU A 302 -20.58 -15.01 16.02
CA LEU A 302 -21.64 -15.30 15.03
C LEU A 302 -21.06 -15.55 13.63
N TRP A 303 -20.01 -14.82 13.26
CA TRP A 303 -19.27 -15.06 12.02
C TRP A 303 -18.58 -16.44 12.01
N VAL A 304 -18.02 -16.88 13.13
CA VAL A 304 -17.46 -18.24 13.25
C VAL A 304 -18.56 -19.30 13.12
N CYS A 305 -19.72 -19.14 13.78
CA CYS A 305 -20.85 -20.06 13.64
C CYS A 305 -21.30 -20.19 12.18
N LEU A 306 -21.47 -19.04 11.51
CA LEU A 306 -21.88 -18.97 10.11
C LEU A 306 -20.85 -19.60 9.16
N THR A 307 -19.55 -19.30 9.35
CA THR A 307 -18.49 -19.87 8.51
C THR A 307 -18.26 -21.36 8.78
N HIS A 308 -18.47 -21.84 10.00
CA HIS A 308 -18.50 -23.28 10.30
C HIS A 308 -19.66 -23.99 9.58
N TYR A 309 -20.89 -23.48 9.68
CA TYR A 309 -22.04 -24.06 8.98
C TYR A 309 -21.85 -24.04 7.47
N MET A 310 -21.30 -22.96 6.91
CA MET A 310 -20.91 -22.91 5.50
C MET A 310 -19.85 -23.97 5.14
N MET A 311 -18.85 -24.22 5.98
CA MET A 311 -17.89 -25.29 5.72
C MET A 311 -18.55 -26.68 5.70
N HIS A 312 -19.54 -26.92 6.57
CA HIS A 312 -20.34 -28.16 6.53
C HIS A 312 -21.16 -28.26 5.23
N ARG A 313 -21.83 -27.18 4.81
CA ARG A 313 -22.57 -27.12 3.54
C ARG A 313 -21.67 -27.34 2.32
N PHE A 314 -20.44 -26.83 2.37
CA PHE A 314 -19.42 -27.05 1.35
C PHE A 314 -18.92 -28.53 1.35
N GLU A 315 -18.69 -29.13 2.51
CA GLU A 315 -18.35 -30.56 2.67
C GLU A 315 -19.44 -31.47 2.08
N LEU A 316 -20.73 -31.14 2.23
CA LEU A 316 -21.84 -31.89 1.61
C LEU A 316 -21.84 -31.83 0.06
N LYS A 317 -21.28 -30.76 -0.54
CA LYS A 317 -21.22 -30.59 -2.00
C LYS A 317 -19.94 -31.10 -2.64
N ALA A 318 -18.82 -31.01 -1.93
CA ALA A 318 -17.48 -31.26 -2.45
C ALA A 318 -16.78 -32.48 -1.82
N GLY A 319 -17.38 -33.09 -0.79
CA GLY A 319 -16.79 -34.18 -0.02
C GLY A 319 -15.96 -33.67 1.18
N ARG A 320 -15.66 -34.58 2.11
CA ARG A 320 -14.94 -34.25 3.36
C ARG A 320 -13.54 -33.70 3.13
N GLU A 321 -12.79 -34.30 2.20
CA GLU A 321 -11.43 -33.89 1.85
C GLU A 321 -11.36 -32.44 1.35
N ALA A 322 -12.42 -31.93 0.72
CA ALA A 322 -12.49 -30.54 0.29
C ALA A 322 -12.34 -29.55 1.45
N ARG A 323 -12.79 -29.90 2.66
CA ARG A 323 -12.68 -29.08 3.87
C ARG A 323 -11.23 -28.68 4.19
N GLU A 324 -10.28 -29.58 3.93
CA GLU A 324 -8.85 -29.38 4.18
C GLU A 324 -8.16 -28.48 3.14
N SER A 325 -8.84 -28.22 2.01
CA SER A 325 -8.40 -27.24 1.02
C SER A 325 -8.62 -25.80 1.47
N LEU A 326 -9.45 -25.54 2.50
CA LEU A 326 -9.78 -24.18 2.93
C LEU A 326 -8.87 -23.69 4.08
N ILE A 327 -8.50 -22.40 4.01
CA ILE A 327 -7.87 -21.64 5.09
C ILE A 327 -8.60 -20.29 5.13
N LEU A 328 -9.36 -20.05 6.19
CA LEU A 328 -10.21 -18.87 6.34
C LEU A 328 -9.67 -17.98 7.47
N PHE A 329 -9.66 -16.66 7.25
CA PHE A 329 -9.39 -15.71 8.33
C PHE A 329 -10.38 -14.55 8.26
N ALA A 330 -11.39 -14.58 9.14
CA ALA A 330 -12.57 -13.73 9.05
C ALA A 330 -13.23 -13.89 7.66
N ASP A 331 -13.23 -12.84 6.85
CA ASP A 331 -13.75 -12.76 5.48
C ASP A 331 -12.69 -12.98 4.38
N ASP A 332 -11.40 -13.12 4.74
CA ASP A 332 -10.35 -13.56 3.81
C ASP A 332 -10.44 -15.07 3.59
N PHE A 333 -10.97 -15.48 2.43
CA PHE A 333 -11.16 -16.87 2.04
C PHE A 333 -10.05 -17.33 1.10
N LEU A 334 -9.27 -18.35 1.51
CA LEU A 334 -8.26 -18.98 0.67
C LEU A 334 -8.54 -20.48 0.48
N ALA A 335 -8.50 -20.96 -0.76
CA ALA A 335 -8.51 -22.38 -1.09
C ALA A 335 -7.17 -22.80 -1.72
N LYS A 336 -6.61 -23.95 -1.31
CA LYS A 336 -5.30 -24.47 -1.70
C LYS A 336 -5.38 -25.87 -2.32
N PHE A 337 -4.61 -26.11 -3.39
CA PHE A 337 -4.62 -27.36 -4.16
C PHE A 337 -3.22 -27.72 -4.65
N ILE A 338 -2.80 -28.96 -4.43
CA ILE A 338 -1.70 -29.59 -5.15
C ILE A 338 -2.32 -30.45 -6.27
N LEU A 339 -1.67 -30.55 -7.43
CA LEU A 339 -2.20 -31.25 -8.59
C LEU A 339 -1.15 -32.29 -9.06
N HIS A 340 -1.48 -33.57 -8.95
CA HIS A 340 -0.68 -34.74 -9.32
C HIS A 340 -1.23 -35.45 -10.57
N ASP A 341 -2.53 -35.30 -10.87
CA ASP A 341 -3.19 -35.93 -12.03
C ASP A 341 -4.41 -35.15 -12.58
N MET A 342 -5.27 -35.81 -13.39
CA MET A 342 -6.54 -35.22 -13.87
C MET A 342 -7.65 -35.18 -12.80
N GLN A 343 -7.63 -36.07 -11.82
CA GLN A 343 -8.64 -36.14 -10.75
C GLN A 343 -8.50 -34.91 -9.85
N ASP A 344 -7.28 -34.54 -9.44
CA ASP A 344 -7.03 -33.30 -8.68
C ASP A 344 -7.47 -32.04 -9.45
N VAL A 345 -7.28 -32.05 -10.77
CA VAL A 345 -7.70 -30.96 -11.66
C VAL A 345 -9.22 -30.89 -11.79
N HIS A 346 -9.92 -32.04 -11.71
CA HIS A 346 -11.37 -32.09 -11.62
C HIS A 346 -11.85 -31.61 -10.24
N ALA A 347 -11.26 -32.12 -9.15
CA ALA A 347 -11.53 -31.72 -7.77
C ALA A 347 -11.36 -30.21 -7.58
N LEU A 348 -10.27 -29.61 -8.07
CA LEU A 348 -10.09 -28.15 -8.15
C LEU A 348 -11.32 -27.45 -8.74
N THR A 349 -11.80 -27.88 -9.91
CA THR A 349 -12.96 -27.24 -10.53
C THR A 349 -14.28 -27.49 -9.79
N MET A 350 -14.44 -28.65 -9.14
CA MET A 350 -15.60 -28.99 -8.33
C MET A 350 -15.62 -28.20 -7.02
N HIS A 351 -14.51 -28.14 -6.29
CA HIS A 351 -14.37 -27.42 -5.02
C HIS A 351 -14.53 -25.91 -5.24
N VAL A 352 -13.94 -25.34 -6.29
CA VAL A 352 -14.13 -23.91 -6.58
C VAL A 352 -15.59 -23.61 -6.93
N ARG A 353 -16.27 -24.46 -7.72
CA ARG A 353 -17.72 -24.32 -7.98
C ARG A 353 -18.52 -24.38 -6.68
N ALA A 354 -18.35 -25.45 -5.91
CA ALA A 354 -19.10 -25.69 -4.68
C ALA A 354 -18.89 -24.56 -3.66
N LEU A 355 -17.68 -23.99 -3.57
CA LEU A 355 -17.39 -22.85 -2.70
C LEU A 355 -18.22 -21.61 -3.09
N PHE A 356 -18.24 -21.25 -4.38
CA PHE A 356 -19.05 -20.11 -4.86
C PHE A 356 -20.55 -20.35 -4.68
N GLU A 357 -21.06 -21.55 -4.98
CA GLU A 357 -22.47 -21.90 -4.77
C GLU A 357 -22.86 -21.90 -3.28
N THR A 358 -21.94 -22.25 -2.37
CA THR A 358 -22.22 -22.22 -0.92
C THR A 358 -22.18 -20.80 -0.35
N LEU A 359 -21.32 -19.93 -0.91
CA LEU A 359 -21.33 -18.50 -0.62
C LEU A 359 -22.66 -17.85 -1.08
N GLU A 360 -23.13 -18.22 -2.27
CA GLU A 360 -24.42 -17.75 -2.80
C GLU A 360 -25.62 -18.21 -1.96
N GLU A 361 -25.64 -19.48 -1.52
CA GLU A 361 -26.64 -20.01 -0.56
C GLU A 361 -26.68 -19.23 0.76
N ALA A 362 -25.53 -18.71 1.21
CA ALA A 362 -25.43 -17.89 2.41
C ALA A 362 -25.80 -16.40 2.19
N ASN A 363 -26.29 -16.05 0.99
CA ASN A 363 -26.48 -14.67 0.50
C ASN A 363 -25.21 -13.81 0.49
N MET A 364 -24.02 -14.44 0.52
CA MET A 364 -22.74 -13.76 0.44
C MET A 364 -22.29 -13.60 -1.02
N THR A 365 -22.08 -12.36 -1.43
CA THR A 365 -21.66 -12.06 -2.80
C THR A 365 -20.13 -12.09 -2.90
N ALA A 366 -19.60 -13.24 -3.30
CA ALA A 366 -18.24 -13.33 -3.82
C ALA A 366 -18.12 -12.52 -5.11
N ASN A 367 -17.03 -11.78 -5.30
CA ASN A 367 -16.75 -11.03 -6.52
C ASN A 367 -15.72 -11.81 -7.37
N PRO A 368 -16.13 -12.46 -8.49
CA PRO A 368 -15.20 -13.24 -9.30
C PRO A 368 -14.07 -12.42 -9.94
N GLU A 369 -14.30 -11.12 -10.18
CA GLU A 369 -13.35 -10.21 -10.84
C GLU A 369 -12.29 -9.65 -9.89
N LYS A 370 -12.56 -9.65 -8.59
CA LYS A 370 -11.60 -9.31 -7.53
C LYS A 370 -10.94 -10.54 -6.91
N SER A 371 -11.64 -11.68 -6.91
CA SER A 371 -11.09 -12.99 -6.55
C SER A 371 -9.91 -13.32 -7.48
N LYS A 372 -8.86 -13.96 -6.97
CA LYS A 372 -7.61 -14.19 -7.71
C LYS A 372 -7.17 -15.63 -7.63
N LEU A 373 -6.82 -16.20 -8.78
CA LEU A 373 -6.34 -17.56 -8.92
C LEU A 373 -4.85 -17.57 -9.30
N HIS A 374 -3.99 -17.98 -8.37
CA HIS A 374 -2.60 -18.32 -8.66
C HIS A 374 -2.51 -19.80 -9.02
N ILE A 375 -2.28 -20.14 -10.29
CA ILE A 375 -2.11 -21.52 -10.76
C ILE A 375 -0.82 -21.66 -11.56
N LYS A 376 -0.05 -22.73 -11.29
CA LYS A 376 1.22 -23.01 -11.96
C LYS A 376 1.21 -24.42 -12.52
N ALA A 377 1.45 -24.53 -13.83
CA ALA A 377 1.34 -25.77 -14.61
C ALA A 377 2.71 -26.27 -15.09
N VAL A 378 3.00 -27.54 -14.81
CA VAL A 378 4.18 -28.30 -15.25
C VAL A 378 3.74 -29.46 -16.14
N GLY A 379 4.61 -29.89 -17.06
CA GLY A 379 4.26 -30.87 -18.09
C GLY A 379 3.42 -30.30 -19.24
N VAL A 380 3.32 -31.07 -20.33
CA VAL A 380 2.51 -30.68 -21.50
C VAL A 380 1.00 -30.82 -21.24
N PRO A 381 0.49 -31.90 -20.60
CA PRO A 381 -0.94 -32.08 -20.37
C PRO A 381 -1.58 -30.94 -19.56
N MET A 382 -0.99 -30.57 -18.40
CA MET A 382 -1.53 -29.51 -17.55
C MET A 382 -1.50 -28.14 -18.24
N LYS A 383 -0.45 -27.85 -19.01
CA LYS A 383 -0.36 -26.63 -19.83
C LYS A 383 -1.42 -26.60 -20.94
N LYS A 384 -1.74 -27.75 -21.55
CA LYS A 384 -2.83 -27.86 -22.55
C LYS A 384 -4.20 -27.63 -21.88
N TRP A 385 -4.44 -28.25 -20.73
CA TRP A 385 -5.67 -28.07 -19.94
C TRP A 385 -5.90 -26.61 -19.55
N LEU A 386 -4.86 -25.95 -19.01
CA LEU A 386 -4.92 -24.56 -18.58
C LEU A 386 -5.18 -23.61 -19.75
N ARG A 387 -4.45 -23.78 -20.87
CA ARG A 387 -4.68 -22.99 -22.10
C ARG A 387 -6.10 -23.13 -22.63
N ALA A 388 -6.65 -24.35 -22.66
CA ALA A 388 -8.00 -24.62 -23.17
C ALA A 388 -9.14 -24.00 -22.31
N ARG A 389 -8.84 -23.57 -21.08
CA ARG A 389 -9.80 -22.92 -20.16
C ARG A 389 -9.46 -21.47 -19.83
N THR A 390 -8.36 -20.93 -20.37
CA THR A 390 -7.96 -19.53 -20.17
C THR A 390 -8.54 -18.68 -21.28
N VAL A 391 -9.29 -17.64 -20.93
CA VAL A 391 -9.80 -16.62 -21.87
C VAL A 391 -9.39 -15.22 -21.44
N THR A 392 -9.56 -14.25 -22.33
CA THR A 392 -9.53 -12.83 -21.94
C THR A 392 -10.94 -12.37 -21.60
N HIS A 393 -11.15 -11.92 -20.36
CA HIS A 393 -12.41 -11.32 -19.90
C HIS A 393 -12.11 -9.96 -19.26
N LYS A 394 -12.81 -8.91 -19.69
CA LYS A 394 -12.61 -7.51 -19.25
C LYS A 394 -11.14 -7.05 -19.19
N GLY A 395 -10.33 -7.48 -20.16
CA GLY A 395 -8.90 -7.14 -20.25
C GLY A 395 -7.94 -7.97 -19.39
N ALA A 396 -8.45 -8.83 -18.50
CA ALA A 396 -7.64 -9.77 -17.73
C ALA A 396 -7.64 -11.17 -18.38
N LYS A 397 -6.59 -11.96 -18.13
CA LYS A 397 -6.60 -13.41 -18.41
C LYS A 397 -7.30 -14.12 -17.27
N CYS A 398 -8.39 -14.82 -17.55
CA CYS A 398 -9.20 -15.53 -16.55
C CYS A 398 -9.29 -17.02 -16.87
N LEU A 399 -9.30 -17.87 -15.84
CA LEU A 399 -9.76 -19.25 -15.97
C LEU A 399 -11.29 -19.26 -15.97
N ILE A 400 -11.92 -19.92 -16.96
CA ILE A 400 -13.36 -20.19 -16.92
C ILE A 400 -13.61 -21.47 -16.12
N ILE A 401 -14.47 -21.38 -15.12
CA ILE A 401 -15.12 -22.52 -14.47
C ILE A 401 -16.63 -22.38 -14.69
N ARG A 402 -17.23 -23.34 -15.39
CA ARG A 402 -18.70 -23.37 -15.60
C ARG A 402 -19.38 -23.90 -14.33
N THR A 403 -20.34 -23.17 -13.79
CA THR A 403 -21.35 -23.68 -12.84
C THR A 403 -22.62 -24.04 -13.62
N PRO A 404 -23.62 -24.71 -13.01
CA PRO A 404 -24.89 -25.01 -13.66
C PRO A 404 -25.67 -23.76 -14.11
N PHE A 405 -25.44 -22.62 -13.44
CA PHE A 405 -26.23 -21.39 -13.62
C PHE A 405 -25.44 -20.26 -14.27
N THR A 406 -24.13 -20.14 -13.99
CA THR A 406 -23.28 -19.04 -14.48
C THR A 406 -21.84 -19.49 -14.79
N ALA A 407 -21.14 -18.75 -15.64
CA ALA A 407 -19.71 -18.97 -15.88
C ALA A 407 -18.89 -18.08 -14.92
N LEU A 408 -18.05 -18.68 -14.08
CA LEU A 408 -17.09 -17.98 -13.24
C LEU A 408 -15.85 -17.66 -14.07
N PHE A 409 -15.49 -16.38 -14.15
CA PHE A 409 -14.26 -15.89 -14.79
C PHE A 409 -13.29 -15.45 -13.70
N LEU A 410 -12.31 -16.29 -13.35
CA LEU A 410 -11.37 -16.03 -12.26
C LEU A 410 -10.03 -15.49 -12.80
N PRO A 411 -9.67 -14.22 -12.55
CA PRO A 411 -8.39 -13.63 -12.94
C PRO A 411 -7.18 -14.45 -12.49
N LEU A 412 -6.27 -14.71 -13.44
CA LEU A 412 -5.00 -15.38 -13.20
C LEU A 412 -3.95 -14.38 -12.72
N CYS A 413 -3.15 -14.76 -11.72
CA CYS A 413 -2.07 -13.94 -11.17
C CYS A 413 -0.79 -14.75 -10.86
N ASP A 414 0.37 -14.10 -10.94
CA ASP A 414 1.67 -14.72 -10.62
C ASP A 414 2.03 -14.71 -9.12
N SER A 415 1.31 -13.92 -8.31
CA SER A 415 1.37 -13.92 -6.85
C SER A 415 0.11 -13.35 -6.23
N LEU A 416 -0.15 -13.74 -4.98
CA LEU A 416 -1.25 -13.28 -4.15
C LEU A 416 -0.71 -12.48 -2.96
N THR A 417 -1.56 -11.66 -2.35
CA THR A 417 -1.30 -11.07 -1.03
C THR A 417 -2.37 -11.59 -0.10
N TYR A 418 -2.00 -12.31 0.95
CA TYR A 418 -2.91 -12.88 1.96
C TYR A 418 -2.44 -12.46 3.35
N LEU A 419 -3.34 -11.88 4.15
CA LEU A 419 -3.05 -11.32 5.48
C LEU A 419 -1.80 -10.40 5.51
N GLY A 420 -1.46 -9.74 4.40
CA GLY A 420 -0.29 -8.86 4.29
C GLY A 420 1.08 -9.55 4.09
N ALA A 421 1.12 -10.86 3.82
CA ALA A 421 2.27 -11.58 3.26
C ALA A 421 2.08 -11.79 1.75
N VAL A 422 3.17 -12.00 1.00
CA VAL A 422 3.11 -12.32 -0.44
C VAL A 422 3.26 -13.82 -0.62
N VAL A 423 2.34 -14.40 -1.38
CA VAL A 423 2.13 -15.83 -1.50
C VAL A 423 2.30 -16.23 -2.96
N SER A 424 3.26 -17.12 -3.25
CA SER A 424 3.54 -17.60 -4.61
C SER A 424 4.31 -18.92 -4.58
N TYR A 425 4.36 -19.61 -5.72
CA TYR A 425 5.25 -20.76 -5.93
C TYR A 425 6.64 -20.35 -6.48
N GLY A 426 7.05 -19.11 -6.23
CA GLY A 426 8.41 -18.58 -6.43
C GLY A 426 9.12 -18.42 -5.08
N ALA A 427 10.04 -17.46 -4.98
CA ALA A 427 10.71 -17.08 -3.72
C ALA A 427 9.81 -16.21 -2.84
N TYR A 428 8.76 -16.80 -2.27
CA TYR A 428 7.71 -16.10 -1.52
C TYR A 428 8.21 -15.46 -0.20
N GLU A 429 9.29 -15.97 0.39
CA GLU A 429 9.96 -15.45 1.59
C GLU A 429 10.59 -14.08 1.28
N ASP A 430 11.38 -14.02 0.21
CA ASP A 430 11.99 -12.79 -0.31
C ASP A 430 10.91 -11.78 -0.72
N GLN A 431 9.91 -12.21 -1.48
CA GLN A 431 8.80 -11.37 -1.92
C GLN A 431 8.01 -10.80 -0.74
N THR A 432 7.82 -11.60 0.32
CA THR A 432 7.20 -11.15 1.56
C THR A 432 8.08 -10.13 2.28
N ALA A 433 9.38 -10.37 2.43
CA ALA A 433 10.29 -9.40 3.06
C ALA A 433 10.34 -8.07 2.30
N GLU A 434 10.42 -8.10 0.97
CA GLU A 434 10.36 -6.91 0.10
C GLU A 434 8.99 -6.20 0.17
N HIS A 435 7.90 -6.94 0.40
CA HIS A 435 6.58 -6.36 0.70
C HIS A 435 6.54 -5.71 2.10
N ARG A 436 7.04 -6.38 3.14
CA ARG A 436 7.07 -5.81 4.51
C ARG A 436 7.97 -4.58 4.60
N VAL A 437 9.08 -4.52 3.84
CA VAL A 437 9.90 -3.30 3.69
C VAL A 437 9.09 -2.15 3.10
N ARG A 438 8.28 -2.38 2.05
CA ARG A 438 7.40 -1.34 1.48
C ARG A 438 6.35 -0.87 2.49
N SER A 439 5.71 -1.78 3.22
CA SER A 439 4.76 -1.45 4.30
C SER A 439 5.41 -0.65 5.45
N ALA A 440 6.63 -1.04 5.85
CA ALA A 440 7.41 -0.33 6.86
C ALA A 440 7.82 1.07 6.36
N GLN A 441 8.22 1.21 5.08
CA GLN A 441 8.59 2.49 4.47
C GLN A 441 7.40 3.46 4.41
N ALA A 442 6.18 2.97 4.14
CA ALA A 442 4.95 3.76 4.21
C ALA A 442 4.69 4.28 5.63
N ASN A 443 4.93 3.45 6.66
CA ASN A 443 4.83 3.88 8.06
C ASN A 443 5.93 4.89 8.45
N VAL A 444 7.16 4.75 7.93
CA VAL A 444 8.20 5.79 8.08
C VAL A 444 7.75 7.11 7.45
N ALA A 445 7.17 7.08 6.25
CA ALA A 445 6.69 8.29 5.57
C ALA A 445 5.57 8.99 6.37
N ARG A 446 4.55 8.22 6.80
CA ARG A 446 3.45 8.71 7.64
C ARG A 446 3.93 9.33 8.96
N LEU A 447 4.96 8.77 9.57
CA LEU A 447 5.51 9.22 10.85
C LEU A 447 6.71 10.17 10.71
N ALA A 448 7.12 10.55 9.49
CA ALA A 448 8.37 11.29 9.25
C ALA A 448 8.48 12.60 10.06
N LYS A 449 7.36 13.34 10.17
CA LYS A 449 7.27 14.59 10.96
C LYS A 449 7.50 14.39 12.47
N HIS A 450 7.33 13.18 13.00
CA HIS A 450 7.52 12.84 14.41
C HIS A 450 8.84 12.09 14.66
N LEU A 451 9.31 11.34 13.66
CA LEU A 451 10.55 10.57 13.73
C LEU A 451 11.81 11.42 13.51
N PHE A 452 11.77 12.39 12.58
CA PHE A 452 12.98 13.10 12.13
C PHE A 452 13.04 14.58 12.52
N THR A 453 12.04 15.11 13.24
CA THR A 453 12.07 16.46 13.81
C THR A 453 13.15 16.61 14.89
N GLN A 454 13.67 17.83 15.03
CA GLN A 454 14.73 18.15 15.98
C GLN A 454 14.19 18.53 17.36
N HIS A 455 13.00 19.11 17.42
CA HIS A 455 12.39 19.67 18.63
C HIS A 455 11.10 18.92 18.98
N GLY A 456 10.75 18.88 20.27
CA GLY A 456 9.47 18.35 20.79
C GLY A 456 9.47 16.88 21.22
N ILE A 457 10.30 15.99 20.64
CA ILE A 457 10.29 14.55 21.00
C ILE A 457 11.71 13.99 21.20
N SER A 458 11.97 13.43 22.39
CA SER A 458 13.27 12.84 22.75
C SER A 458 13.63 11.62 21.89
N LEU A 459 14.93 11.34 21.73
CA LEU A 459 15.41 10.19 20.95
C LEU A 459 14.81 8.86 21.45
N ARG A 460 14.70 8.67 22.77
CA ARG A 460 14.11 7.48 23.39
C ARG A 460 12.65 7.26 22.96
N VAL A 461 11.85 8.33 22.91
CA VAL A 461 10.45 8.25 22.47
C VAL A 461 10.36 8.03 20.96
N ARG A 462 11.20 8.67 20.15
CA ARG A 462 11.25 8.46 18.69
C ARG A 462 11.69 7.05 18.31
N LEU A 463 12.64 6.47 19.04
CA LEU A 463 13.00 5.05 18.92
C LEU A 463 11.83 4.15 19.32
N ARG A 464 11.17 4.40 20.46
CA ARG A 464 9.98 3.62 20.86
C ARG A 464 8.89 3.65 19.78
N LEU A 465 8.60 4.82 19.20
CA LEU A 465 7.64 4.99 18.09
C LEU A 465 8.06 4.21 16.82
N PHE A 466 9.34 4.25 16.46
CA PHE A 466 9.88 3.46 15.35
C PHE A 466 9.74 1.95 15.61
N LEU A 467 10.07 1.48 16.82
CA LEU A 467 9.97 0.08 17.19
C LEU A 467 8.50 -0.42 17.21
N THR A 468 7.58 0.38 17.75
CA THR A 468 6.16 0.00 17.86
C THR A 468 5.38 0.09 16.55
N CYS A 469 5.72 1.00 15.64
CA CYS A 469 4.97 1.22 14.40
C CYS A 469 5.70 0.73 13.13
N VAL A 470 7.02 0.91 13.05
CA VAL A 470 7.81 0.57 11.85
C VAL A 470 8.38 -0.84 11.94
N ARG A 471 9.14 -1.17 13.01
CA ARG A 471 9.71 -2.53 13.20
C ARG A 471 8.61 -3.59 13.30
N SER A 472 7.51 -3.32 14.01
CA SER A 472 6.34 -4.20 14.04
C SER A 472 5.80 -4.52 12.64
N SER A 473 5.71 -3.50 11.77
CA SER A 473 5.27 -3.65 10.38
C SER A 473 6.30 -4.40 9.52
N LEU A 474 7.59 -4.18 9.76
CA LEU A 474 8.71 -4.82 9.06
C LEU A 474 8.79 -6.33 9.36
N LEU A 475 8.55 -6.73 10.61
CA LEU A 475 8.71 -8.11 11.09
C LEU A 475 7.43 -8.97 11.01
N TYR A 476 6.28 -8.36 10.77
CA TYR A 476 5.00 -9.07 10.69
C TYR A 476 5.00 -10.14 9.58
N GLY A 477 4.53 -11.35 9.91
CA GLY A 477 4.42 -12.49 9.00
C GLY A 477 5.74 -13.23 8.70
N ILE A 478 6.90 -12.56 8.88
CA ILE A 478 8.23 -13.11 8.54
C ILE A 478 8.50 -14.44 9.24
N THR A 479 8.17 -14.56 10.53
CA THR A 479 8.42 -15.80 11.31
C THR A 479 7.55 -16.98 10.90
N SER A 480 6.35 -16.73 10.37
CA SER A 480 5.44 -17.77 9.86
C SER A 480 5.81 -18.22 8.44
N VAL A 481 6.28 -17.28 7.61
CA VAL A 481 6.62 -17.53 6.21
C VAL A 481 8.01 -18.15 6.05
N GLY A 482 8.96 -17.73 6.88
CA GLY A 482 10.37 -18.13 6.81
C GLY A 482 11.29 -17.01 6.32
N THR A 483 12.60 -17.26 6.45
CA THR A 483 13.66 -16.30 6.10
C THR A 483 14.78 -16.95 5.30
N THR A 484 15.22 -16.28 4.26
CA THR A 484 16.49 -16.52 3.55
C THR A 484 17.56 -15.50 3.98
N SER A 485 18.84 -15.78 3.70
CA SER A 485 19.95 -14.81 3.90
C SER A 485 19.72 -13.49 3.15
N LYS A 486 19.11 -13.53 1.96
CA LYS A 486 18.73 -12.34 1.18
C LYS A 486 17.65 -11.53 1.91
N SER A 487 16.59 -12.19 2.38
CA SER A 487 15.49 -11.55 3.11
C SER A 487 15.98 -10.88 4.40
N LEU A 488 16.80 -11.56 5.21
CA LEU A 488 17.39 -11.00 6.44
C LEU A 488 18.24 -9.76 6.12
N SER A 489 19.12 -9.86 5.12
CA SER A 489 19.97 -8.75 4.67
C SER A 489 19.18 -7.53 4.19
N VAL A 490 17.98 -7.73 3.61
CA VAL A 490 17.07 -6.65 3.21
C VAL A 490 16.41 -5.99 4.42
N LEU A 491 15.88 -6.78 5.36
CA LEU A 491 15.25 -6.30 6.59
C LEU A 491 16.25 -5.55 7.50
N GLN A 492 17.45 -6.11 7.70
CA GLN A 492 18.53 -5.50 8.49
C GLN A 492 18.97 -4.15 7.93
N ARG A 493 19.25 -4.06 6.61
CA ARG A 493 19.68 -2.81 5.96
C ARG A 493 18.61 -1.72 6.06
N PHE A 494 17.34 -2.08 5.87
CA PHE A 494 16.22 -1.14 6.03
C PHE A 494 16.18 -0.57 7.45
N GLU A 495 16.29 -1.43 8.46
CA GLU A 495 16.19 -1.02 9.85
C GLU A 495 17.39 -0.18 10.30
N ALA A 496 18.62 -0.68 10.05
CA ALA A 496 19.85 0.00 10.43
C ALA A 496 19.95 1.41 9.81
N LYS A 497 19.52 1.57 8.54
CA LYS A 497 19.42 2.89 7.88
C LYS A 497 18.56 3.87 8.67
N HIS A 498 17.40 3.43 9.16
CA HIS A 498 16.46 4.30 9.86
C HIS A 498 16.85 4.53 11.33
N VAL A 499 17.33 3.52 12.04
CA VAL A 499 17.86 3.66 13.41
C VAL A 499 19.05 4.63 13.44
N ARG A 500 19.98 4.51 12.49
CA ARG A 500 21.10 5.46 12.34
C ARG A 500 20.65 6.89 12.05
N ARG A 501 19.61 7.07 11.21
CA ARG A 501 19.02 8.38 10.94
C ARG A 501 18.36 8.99 12.18
N LEU A 502 17.68 8.19 13.00
CA LEU A 502 17.08 8.63 14.27
C LEU A 502 18.15 9.07 15.26
N ALA A 503 19.18 8.25 15.45
CA ALA A 503 20.27 8.46 16.40
C ALA A 503 21.37 9.41 15.90
N ARG A 504 21.27 9.91 14.66
CA ARG A 504 22.29 10.73 13.98
C ARG A 504 23.71 10.10 13.98
N SER A 505 23.78 8.77 13.78
CA SER A 505 25.05 8.02 13.71
C SER A 505 25.30 7.44 12.30
N PRO A 506 25.66 8.28 11.31
CA PRO A 506 26.06 7.81 9.98
C PRO A 506 27.44 7.15 10.04
N VAL A 507 27.55 5.97 9.44
CA VAL A 507 28.73 5.08 9.54
C VAL A 507 30.05 5.81 9.22
N HIS A 508 30.06 6.67 8.20
CA HIS A 508 31.27 7.35 7.74
C HIS A 508 31.73 8.51 8.64
N MET A 509 30.92 8.94 9.63
CA MET A 509 31.33 9.97 10.60
C MET A 509 31.61 9.39 11.98
N THR A 510 30.79 8.42 12.43
CA THR A 510 30.91 7.87 13.78
C THR A 510 31.78 6.62 13.85
N LEU A 511 32.01 5.94 12.72
CA LEU A 511 32.68 4.62 12.61
C LEU A 511 32.07 3.49 13.48
N GLU A 512 30.98 3.80 14.19
CA GLU A 512 30.26 2.92 15.11
C GLU A 512 29.60 1.76 14.34
N ARG A 513 29.93 0.51 14.69
CA ARG A 513 29.32 -0.66 14.04
C ARG A 513 27.85 -0.78 14.45
N THR A 514 27.05 -1.45 13.63
CA THR A 514 25.59 -1.50 13.86
C THR A 514 25.24 -2.23 15.15
N GLN A 515 26.03 -3.21 15.57
CA GLN A 515 25.86 -3.89 16.85
C GLN A 515 26.09 -2.93 18.04
N ASP A 516 27.21 -2.21 18.03
CA ASP A 516 27.59 -1.25 19.09
C ASP A 516 26.53 -0.14 19.25
N LEU A 517 26.01 0.37 18.12
CA LEU A 517 24.89 1.32 18.09
C LEU A 517 23.63 0.78 18.78
N TYR A 518 23.26 -0.47 18.53
CA TYR A 518 22.06 -1.06 19.10
C TYR A 518 22.22 -1.30 20.61
N GLN A 519 23.42 -1.73 21.04
CA GLN A 519 23.77 -1.87 22.45
C GLN A 519 23.73 -0.51 23.18
N ARG A 520 24.34 0.53 22.62
CA ARG A 520 24.30 1.90 23.18
C ARG A 520 22.89 2.48 23.26
N LEU A 521 22.04 2.19 22.28
CA LEU A 521 20.63 2.62 22.28
C LEU A 521 19.72 1.72 23.15
N GLN A 522 20.24 0.62 23.71
CA GLN A 522 19.49 -0.36 24.49
C GLN A 522 18.26 -0.91 23.72
N ILE A 523 18.42 -1.17 22.43
CA ILE A 523 17.37 -1.77 21.59
C ILE A 523 17.80 -3.18 21.13
N PRO A 524 16.89 -4.18 21.14
CA PRO A 524 17.23 -5.51 20.67
C PRO A 524 17.55 -5.48 19.17
N THR A 525 18.46 -6.34 18.73
CA THR A 525 18.78 -6.51 17.30
C THR A 525 17.59 -7.05 16.52
N LEU A 526 17.63 -6.91 15.19
CA LEU A 526 16.63 -7.54 14.32
C LEU A 526 16.56 -9.06 14.54
N HIS A 527 17.71 -9.68 14.81
CA HIS A 527 17.83 -11.12 15.05
C HIS A 527 17.17 -11.56 16.37
N GLU A 528 17.46 -10.86 17.47
CA GLU A 528 16.78 -11.08 18.76
C GLU A 528 15.27 -10.86 18.62
N ALA A 529 14.86 -9.79 17.95
CA ALA A 529 13.45 -9.46 17.74
C ALA A 529 12.71 -10.49 16.87
N LEU A 530 13.40 -11.12 15.89
CA LEU A 530 12.85 -12.23 15.10
C LEU A 530 12.78 -13.53 15.90
N LYS A 531 13.84 -13.89 16.63
CA LYS A 531 13.87 -15.08 17.49
C LYS A 531 12.77 -15.02 18.56
N SER A 532 12.69 -13.91 19.31
CA SER A 532 11.64 -13.70 20.32
C SER A 532 10.23 -13.71 19.72
N ARG A 533 10.03 -13.20 18.50
CA ARG A 533 8.72 -13.33 17.83
C ARG A 533 8.40 -14.77 17.47
N ALA A 534 9.38 -15.55 17.03
CA ALA A 534 9.19 -16.95 16.68
C ALA A 534 8.90 -17.83 17.91
N THR A 535 9.65 -17.66 19.01
CA THR A 535 9.39 -18.39 20.28
C THR A 535 8.00 -18.08 20.83
N ASN A 536 7.62 -16.79 20.92
CA ASN A 536 6.29 -16.39 21.39
C ASN A 536 5.15 -16.92 20.48
N SER A 537 5.44 -17.19 19.20
CA SER A 537 4.48 -17.80 18.27
C SER A 537 4.29 -19.29 18.56
N LEU A 538 5.37 -20.01 18.88
CA LEU A 538 5.37 -21.42 19.27
C LEU A 538 4.66 -21.63 20.62
N GLU A 539 5.03 -20.87 21.65
CA GLU A 539 4.36 -20.88 22.97
C GLU A 539 2.84 -20.66 22.85
N SER A 540 2.40 -19.83 21.89
CA SER A 540 0.98 -19.63 21.64
C SER A 540 0.28 -20.81 20.96
N CYS A 541 1.01 -21.68 20.25
CA CYS A 541 0.50 -22.90 19.61
C CYS A 541 0.55 -24.13 20.54
N GLU A 542 1.37 -24.08 21.59
CA GLU A 542 1.46 -25.13 22.63
C GLU A 542 0.27 -25.10 23.61
N LYS A 543 -0.42 -23.95 23.74
CA LYS A 543 -1.65 -23.80 24.52
C LYS A 543 -2.71 -24.85 24.16
N PRO A 544 -3.54 -25.34 25.10
CA PRO A 544 -4.38 -26.53 24.96
C PRO A 544 -5.66 -26.31 24.13
N PHE A 545 -5.60 -25.54 23.04
CA PHE A 545 -6.71 -25.33 22.11
C PHE A 545 -6.53 -26.20 20.86
N LEU A 546 -7.63 -26.75 20.33
CA LEU A 546 -7.62 -27.61 19.15
C LEU A 546 -8.05 -26.85 17.89
N TYR A 547 -7.34 -27.12 16.78
CA TYR A 547 -7.60 -26.54 15.47
C TYR A 547 -6.98 -27.39 14.34
N PRO A 548 -7.51 -27.31 13.10
CA PRO A 548 -7.04 -28.16 12.01
C PRO A 548 -5.58 -27.84 11.67
N GLY A 549 -4.76 -28.88 11.49
CA GLY A 549 -3.34 -28.71 11.20
C GLY A 549 -2.49 -28.19 12.36
N ARG A 550 -2.97 -28.20 13.62
CA ARG A 550 -2.16 -27.75 14.78
C ARG A 550 -0.77 -28.40 14.84
N HIS A 551 -0.68 -29.72 14.69
CA HIS A 551 0.60 -30.44 14.72
C HIS A 551 1.53 -30.02 13.57
N THR A 552 1.00 -29.83 12.36
CA THR A 552 1.81 -29.40 11.20
C THR A 552 2.24 -27.94 11.31
N VAL A 553 1.40 -27.06 11.86
CA VAL A 553 1.75 -25.66 12.16
C VAL A 553 2.86 -25.58 13.21
N THR A 554 2.75 -26.31 14.32
CA THR A 554 3.78 -26.34 15.36
C THR A 554 5.10 -26.86 14.80
N ALA A 555 5.09 -28.00 14.08
CA ALA A 555 6.28 -28.55 13.43
C ALA A 555 6.90 -27.58 12.41
N TRP A 556 6.08 -26.93 11.58
CA TRP A 556 6.51 -25.90 10.62
C TRP A 556 7.17 -24.71 11.33
N LEU A 557 6.59 -24.20 12.42
CA LEU A 557 7.15 -23.08 13.17
C LEU A 557 8.47 -23.45 13.87
N HIS A 558 8.62 -24.68 14.37
CA HIS A 558 9.91 -25.17 14.88
C HIS A 558 10.96 -25.20 13.78
N GLN A 559 10.63 -25.76 12.60
CA GLN A 559 11.54 -25.77 11.45
C GLN A 559 11.94 -24.35 11.05
N LYS A 560 10.99 -23.39 10.97
CA LYS A 560 11.33 -22.01 10.60
C LYS A 560 12.14 -21.27 11.67
N LEU A 561 12.01 -21.62 12.95
CA LEU A 561 12.89 -21.11 14.01
C LEU A 561 14.31 -21.70 13.90
N HIS A 562 14.44 -22.97 13.51
CA HIS A 562 15.73 -23.60 13.20
C HIS A 562 16.39 -22.92 12.00
N ASP A 563 15.70 -22.86 10.85
CA ASP A 563 16.17 -22.22 9.61
C ASP A 563 16.63 -20.76 9.85
N LEU A 564 15.85 -20.01 10.64
CA LEU A 564 16.19 -18.64 11.05
C LEU A 564 17.49 -18.59 11.87
N THR A 565 17.67 -19.53 12.81
CA THR A 565 18.84 -19.58 13.68
C THR A 565 20.11 -19.92 12.89
N GLU A 566 20.01 -20.89 11.98
CA GLU A 566 21.08 -21.27 11.06
C GLU A 566 21.44 -20.11 10.11
N CYS A 567 20.44 -19.48 9.48
CA CYS A 567 20.65 -18.30 8.63
C CYS A 567 21.33 -17.15 9.38
N ILE A 568 21.00 -16.93 10.66
CA ILE A 568 21.64 -15.94 11.51
C ILE A 568 23.11 -16.31 11.76
N GLN A 569 23.40 -17.56 12.11
CA GLN A 569 24.77 -18.05 12.35
C GLN A 569 25.63 -17.92 11.08
N LEU A 570 25.14 -18.35 9.92
CA LEU A 570 25.83 -18.22 8.63
C LEU A 570 26.11 -16.75 8.27
N THR A 571 25.17 -15.85 8.55
CA THR A 571 25.35 -14.40 8.32
C THR A 571 26.42 -13.82 9.27
N GLN A 572 26.49 -14.30 10.51
CA GLN A 572 27.47 -13.85 11.51
C GLN A 572 28.88 -14.42 11.26
N THR A 573 29.03 -15.69 10.89
CA THR A 573 30.35 -16.28 10.56
C THR A 573 30.93 -15.71 9.27
N SER A 574 30.09 -15.36 8.29
CA SER A 574 30.48 -14.61 7.09
C SER A 574 31.03 -13.20 7.39
N LEU A 575 30.67 -12.63 8.55
CA LEU A 575 31.21 -11.34 9.04
C LEU A 575 32.45 -11.52 9.93
N ALA A 576 32.60 -12.68 10.58
CA ALA A 576 33.70 -12.96 11.52
C ALA A 576 35.00 -13.43 10.83
N LYS A 577 34.95 -13.99 9.61
CA LYS A 577 36.14 -14.35 8.81
C LYS A 577 36.81 -13.14 8.14
N VAL A 578 36.89 -12.02 8.84
CA VAL A 578 37.75 -10.87 8.49
C VAL A 578 38.76 -10.73 9.62
N THR A 579 39.94 -11.34 9.42
CA THR A 579 41.11 -11.12 10.28
C THR A 579 41.59 -9.67 10.18
N PRO A 580 42.43 -9.19 11.13
CA PRO A 580 42.92 -7.81 11.13
C PRO A 580 43.63 -7.40 9.82
N ASP A 581 44.26 -8.37 9.15
CA ASP A 581 45.16 -8.15 8.02
C ASP A 581 44.47 -8.23 6.64
N GLY A 582 43.36 -7.50 6.49
CA GLY A 582 42.89 -6.91 5.23
C GLY A 582 42.52 -7.82 4.03
N THR A 583 42.75 -9.13 4.08
CA THR A 583 42.69 -10.02 2.92
C THR A 583 41.49 -10.97 2.97
N ARG A 584 40.53 -10.77 2.05
CA ARG A 584 39.33 -11.61 1.93
C ARG A 584 39.55 -12.76 0.95
N HIS A 585 39.87 -13.95 1.48
CA HIS A 585 39.72 -15.19 0.72
C HIS A 585 38.27 -15.67 0.77
N ALA A 586 37.63 -15.78 -0.39
CA ALA A 586 36.27 -16.31 -0.50
C ALA A 586 36.31 -17.85 -0.64
N MET A 587 36.02 -18.57 0.43
CA MET A 587 35.78 -20.02 0.33
C MET A 587 34.39 -20.29 -0.25
N ILE A 588 34.36 -21.04 -1.35
CA ILE A 588 33.17 -21.66 -1.91
C ILE A 588 32.88 -22.92 -1.08
N PHE A 589 31.69 -23.01 -0.48
CA PHE A 589 31.20 -24.27 0.08
C PHE A 589 30.39 -25.04 -0.97
N THR A 590 31.02 -26.04 -1.57
CA THR A 590 30.32 -27.15 -2.24
C THR A 590 30.14 -28.29 -1.25
N THR A 591 28.89 -28.71 -1.02
CA THR A 591 28.55 -29.91 -0.26
C THR A 591 28.91 -31.18 -1.05
N GLN A 592 29.83 -32.00 -0.53
CA GLN A 592 29.92 -33.42 -0.85
C GLN A 592 30.22 -34.24 0.41
N LEU A 593 29.83 -35.51 0.38
CA LEU A 593 29.89 -36.45 1.49
C LEU A 593 31.22 -37.23 1.57
N THR A 594 31.43 -37.82 2.75
CA THR A 594 32.11 -39.10 3.05
C THR A 594 33.65 -39.23 3.09
N THR A 595 34.05 -39.94 4.16
CA THR A 595 35.20 -40.85 4.39
C THR A 595 36.61 -40.30 4.67
N ASP A 596 36.92 -40.27 5.96
CA ASP A 596 37.98 -41.01 6.67
C ASP A 596 39.49 -40.87 6.35
N ALA A 597 40.21 -40.63 7.46
CA ALA A 597 41.50 -41.19 7.89
C ALA A 597 42.84 -40.48 7.61
N ASP A 598 43.59 -40.42 8.72
CA ASP A 598 45.05 -40.34 8.91
C ASP A 598 45.85 -39.02 8.80
N SER A 599 46.94 -39.03 9.57
CA SER A 599 47.74 -37.91 10.13
C SER A 599 49.22 -38.01 9.66
N PRO A 600 50.18 -37.24 10.20
CA PRO A 600 50.29 -35.77 10.32
C PRO A 600 51.65 -35.21 9.81
N ALA A 601 51.82 -33.88 9.99
CA ALA A 601 53.08 -33.15 10.25
C ALA A 601 53.95 -32.62 9.08
N ASN A 602 54.36 -31.35 9.26
CA ASN A 602 55.60 -30.63 8.90
C ASN A 602 56.36 -31.05 7.61
N ASP A 603 56.69 -30.14 6.70
CA ASP A 603 57.73 -29.12 6.93
C ASP A 603 57.63 -27.90 5.98
N VAL A 604 58.30 -26.80 6.36
CA VAL A 604 58.53 -25.61 5.51
C VAL A 604 60.01 -25.51 5.13
N PRO A 605 60.32 -25.45 3.83
CA PRO A 605 61.56 -24.81 3.37
C PRO A 605 61.24 -23.57 2.51
N GLN A 606 61.81 -22.43 2.91
CA GLN A 606 61.92 -21.26 2.05
C GLN A 606 63.04 -21.49 1.03
N THR A 607 62.79 -21.22 -0.26
CA THR A 607 63.81 -20.65 -1.17
C THR A 607 63.15 -20.17 -2.46
N THR A 608 63.46 -18.94 -2.87
CA THR A 608 62.91 -18.28 -4.07
C THR A 608 63.69 -18.65 -5.31
N SER A 609 63.02 -19.12 -6.36
CA SER A 609 63.57 -19.23 -7.72
C SER A 609 62.66 -18.52 -8.72
N GLU A 610 63.23 -18.01 -9.82
CA GLU A 610 62.48 -17.20 -10.82
C GLU A 610 61.34 -17.98 -11.50
N ALA A 611 61.37 -19.32 -11.50
CA ALA A 611 60.26 -20.16 -11.93
C ALA A 611 58.97 -19.86 -11.14
N ALA A 612 59.08 -19.65 -9.83
CA ALA A 612 57.94 -19.29 -8.99
C ALA A 612 57.36 -17.91 -9.33
N LEU A 613 58.16 -17.01 -9.93
CA LEU A 613 57.72 -15.69 -10.38
C LEU A 613 56.98 -15.76 -11.72
N ALA A 614 57.43 -16.63 -12.64
CA ALA A 614 56.71 -16.92 -13.88
C ALA A 614 55.36 -17.59 -13.61
N ASP A 615 55.32 -18.57 -12.71
CA ASP A 615 54.07 -19.21 -12.25
C ASP A 615 53.17 -18.20 -11.51
N TRP A 616 53.72 -17.26 -10.74
CA TRP A 616 52.95 -16.18 -10.12
C TRP A 616 52.34 -15.22 -11.14
N VAL A 617 53.06 -14.87 -12.21
CA VAL A 617 52.53 -14.00 -13.28
C VAL A 617 51.44 -14.73 -14.06
N ALA A 618 51.65 -15.99 -14.43
CA ALA A 618 50.61 -16.80 -15.08
C ALA A 618 49.37 -17.00 -14.19
N PHE A 619 49.57 -17.22 -12.89
CA PHE A 619 48.50 -17.28 -11.90
C PHE A 619 47.78 -15.92 -11.73
N ALA A 620 48.51 -14.81 -11.71
CA ALA A 620 47.94 -13.47 -11.63
C ALA A 620 47.15 -13.07 -12.89
N GLU A 621 47.56 -13.50 -14.08
CA GLU A 621 46.79 -13.31 -15.32
C GLU A 621 45.53 -14.18 -15.36
N ALA A 622 45.62 -15.44 -14.90
CA ALA A 622 44.48 -16.33 -14.76
C ALA A 622 43.46 -15.80 -13.73
N GLN A 623 43.92 -15.40 -12.56
CA GLN A 623 43.10 -14.74 -11.53
C GLN A 623 42.58 -13.38 -11.99
N GLY A 624 43.34 -12.63 -12.80
CA GLY A 624 42.92 -11.33 -13.36
C GLY A 624 41.72 -11.44 -14.31
N LYS A 625 41.61 -12.54 -15.07
CA LYS A 625 40.38 -12.90 -15.80
C LYS A 625 39.25 -13.30 -14.85
N GLN A 626 39.50 -14.18 -13.89
CA GLN A 626 38.49 -14.65 -12.94
C GLN A 626 37.91 -13.52 -12.04
N LEU A 627 38.73 -12.52 -11.69
CA LEU A 627 38.34 -11.34 -10.90
C LEU A 627 37.47 -10.35 -11.68
N LYS A 628 37.62 -10.25 -13.02
CA LYS A 628 36.67 -9.49 -13.85
C LYS A 628 35.27 -10.11 -13.82
N ASP A 629 35.19 -11.44 -13.81
CA ASP A 629 33.93 -12.19 -13.85
C ASP A 629 33.30 -12.44 -12.47
N THR A 630 33.98 -12.11 -11.37
CA THR A 630 33.49 -12.32 -9.99
C THR A 630 33.43 -11.04 -9.13
N CYS A 631 34.16 -9.98 -9.47
CA CYS A 631 34.02 -8.70 -8.78
C CYS A 631 32.63 -8.09 -9.05
N ILE A 632 31.85 -7.79 -8.01
CA ILE A 632 30.51 -7.19 -8.16
C ILE A 632 30.54 -5.86 -8.93
N PHE A 633 31.61 -5.07 -8.79
CA PHE A 633 31.75 -3.81 -9.54
C PHE A 633 32.13 -4.07 -11.01
N CYS A 634 33.03 -5.00 -11.31
CA CYS A 634 33.38 -5.34 -12.70
C CYS A 634 32.25 -6.09 -13.42
N THR A 635 31.50 -6.95 -12.73
CA THR A 635 30.34 -7.66 -13.30
C THR A 635 29.10 -6.77 -13.42
N GLN A 636 28.90 -5.79 -12.52
CA GLN A 636 27.93 -4.71 -12.77
C GLN A 636 28.37 -3.84 -13.96
N TRP A 637 29.67 -3.59 -14.13
CA TRP A 637 30.20 -2.88 -15.30
C TRP A 637 29.94 -3.65 -16.61
N SER A 638 30.31 -4.93 -16.67
CA SER A 638 30.08 -5.80 -17.84
C SER A 638 28.59 -5.93 -18.17
N ARG A 639 27.73 -6.18 -17.17
CA ARG A 639 26.27 -6.21 -17.34
C ARG A 639 25.64 -4.84 -17.63
N MET A 640 26.31 -3.74 -17.29
CA MET A 640 25.92 -2.42 -17.77
C MET A 640 26.24 -2.28 -19.26
N THR A 641 27.42 -2.72 -19.72
CA THR A 641 27.84 -2.59 -21.12
C THR A 641 27.15 -3.54 -22.11
N GLU A 642 26.48 -4.59 -21.66
CA GLU A 642 25.72 -5.49 -22.53
C GLU A 642 24.45 -4.79 -23.09
N PRO A 643 24.18 -4.89 -24.41
CA PRO A 643 22.97 -4.34 -25.00
C PRO A 643 21.74 -5.14 -24.55
N THR A 644 20.70 -4.46 -24.10
CA THR A 644 19.45 -5.11 -23.68
C THR A 644 18.77 -5.85 -24.85
N GLN A 645 17.90 -6.81 -24.55
CA GLN A 645 17.12 -7.50 -25.59
C GLN A 645 16.31 -6.51 -26.46
N ALA A 646 15.77 -5.44 -25.86
CA ALA A 646 15.07 -4.39 -26.58
C ALA A 646 16.01 -3.61 -27.54
N GLU A 647 17.25 -3.32 -27.14
CA GLU A 647 18.25 -2.73 -28.04
C GLU A 647 18.63 -3.68 -29.18
N LEU A 648 18.78 -4.98 -28.92
CA LEU A 648 19.09 -5.98 -29.94
C LEU A 648 17.94 -6.11 -30.95
N GLU A 649 16.69 -6.17 -30.48
CA GLU A 649 15.50 -6.19 -31.33
C GLU A 649 15.40 -4.89 -32.17
N ILE A 650 15.61 -3.73 -31.56
CA ILE A 650 15.54 -2.44 -32.27
C ILE A 650 16.71 -2.27 -33.26
N ALA A 651 17.93 -2.69 -32.92
CA ALA A 651 19.08 -2.69 -33.82
C ALA A 651 18.94 -3.73 -34.96
N ALA A 652 18.29 -4.86 -34.72
CA ALA A 652 17.97 -5.82 -35.77
C ALA A 652 16.97 -5.21 -36.77
N GLN A 653 15.96 -4.50 -36.26
CA GLN A 653 14.77 -4.09 -37.02
C GLN A 653 14.79 -2.68 -37.61
N PHE A 654 15.57 -1.74 -37.06
CA PHE A 654 15.51 -0.31 -37.40
C PHE A 654 16.89 0.38 -37.55
N ALA A 655 18.02 -0.32 -37.32
CA ALA A 655 19.35 0.30 -37.40
C ALA A 655 19.68 0.94 -38.75
N SER A 656 19.10 0.48 -39.86
CA SER A 656 19.29 1.09 -41.19
C SER A 656 18.78 2.53 -41.29
N ALA A 657 17.92 2.97 -40.37
CA ALA A 657 17.46 4.35 -40.28
C ALA A 657 18.38 5.27 -39.44
N MET A 658 19.38 4.72 -38.73
CA MET A 658 20.22 5.43 -37.77
C MET A 658 21.72 5.29 -38.15
N PRO A 659 22.37 6.34 -38.69
CA PRO A 659 23.69 6.21 -39.33
C PRO A 659 24.83 5.67 -38.46
N ALA A 660 24.98 6.14 -37.22
CA ALA A 660 26.07 5.66 -36.35
C ALA A 660 25.82 4.23 -35.87
N LEU A 661 24.56 3.90 -35.55
CA LEU A 661 24.15 2.54 -35.19
C LEU A 661 24.32 1.53 -36.34
N ALA A 662 24.07 1.95 -37.59
CA ALA A 662 24.33 1.14 -38.78
C ALA A 662 25.84 0.84 -38.94
N ALA A 663 26.69 1.86 -38.83
CA ALA A 663 28.14 1.74 -38.95
C ALA A 663 28.75 0.79 -37.91
N ALA A 664 28.30 0.87 -36.65
CA ALA A 664 28.73 -0.02 -35.56
C ALA A 664 28.35 -1.49 -35.81
N LYS A 665 27.20 -1.74 -36.46
CA LYS A 665 26.74 -3.10 -36.82
C LYS A 665 27.57 -3.73 -37.94
N SER A 666 28.07 -2.94 -38.89
CA SER A 666 29.01 -3.41 -39.92
C SER A 666 30.40 -3.70 -39.36
N ALA A 667 30.92 -2.87 -38.44
CA ALA A 667 32.25 -3.08 -37.86
C ALA A 667 32.35 -4.43 -37.09
N ARG A 668 31.29 -4.83 -36.38
CA ARG A 668 31.23 -6.12 -35.65
C ARG A 668 31.08 -7.37 -36.53
N ARG A 669 31.05 -7.23 -37.87
CA ARG A 669 31.00 -8.36 -38.81
C ARG A 669 32.35 -8.69 -39.46
N ALA A 670 33.37 -7.84 -39.27
CA ALA A 670 34.67 -8.00 -39.94
C ALA A 670 35.62 -8.99 -39.25
N ASP A 671 35.35 -9.40 -38.01
CA ASP A 671 36.17 -10.37 -37.24
C ASP A 671 35.80 -11.85 -37.54
N SER A 672 34.99 -12.12 -38.57
CA SER A 672 34.53 -13.49 -38.87
C SER A 672 34.26 -13.72 -40.37
N ASP A 673 35.31 -13.87 -41.17
CA ASP A 673 35.20 -14.21 -42.59
C ASP A 673 35.83 -15.57 -42.93
N ALA A 674 34.99 -16.47 -43.45
CA ALA A 674 35.34 -17.52 -44.41
C ALA A 674 34.10 -17.77 -45.31
N PRO A 675 34.27 -18.07 -46.61
CA PRO A 675 33.36 -17.54 -47.63
C PRO A 675 32.26 -18.50 -48.10
N ALA A 676 31.22 -17.93 -48.72
CA ALA A 676 30.29 -18.64 -49.59
C ALA A 676 29.96 -17.80 -50.85
N GLU A 677 29.85 -18.46 -52.00
CA GLU A 677 29.85 -17.84 -53.33
C GLU A 677 28.51 -17.23 -53.80
N ARG A 678 28.59 -16.55 -54.95
CA ARG A 678 27.52 -15.79 -55.61
C ARG A 678 26.49 -16.67 -56.33
N SER A 679 25.29 -16.11 -56.51
CA SER A 679 24.57 -16.19 -57.80
C SER A 679 23.87 -14.86 -58.11
N LYS A 680 23.50 -14.63 -59.39
CA LYS A 680 23.30 -13.31 -60.01
C LYS A 680 22.02 -13.20 -60.87
N TYR A 681 21.25 -12.12 -60.67
CA TYR A 681 20.42 -11.40 -61.66
C TYR A 681 19.24 -12.14 -62.36
N PRO A 682 18.33 -11.45 -63.11
CA PRO A 682 18.24 -10.02 -63.45
C PRO A 682 16.90 -9.30 -63.09
N LYS A 683 16.88 -7.98 -63.34
CA LYS A 683 15.67 -7.13 -63.42
C LYS A 683 15.10 -7.13 -64.84
N THR A 684 13.79 -6.95 -64.97
CA THR A 684 13.11 -6.34 -66.15
C THR A 684 12.04 -5.37 -65.63
N GLY A 685 11.55 -4.43 -66.44
CA GLY A 685 10.59 -3.42 -65.94
C GLY A 685 9.67 -2.79 -66.99
N LEU A 686 8.94 -1.75 -66.54
CA LEU A 686 8.21 -0.72 -67.28
C LEU A 686 6.81 -1.09 -67.84
N PRO A 687 5.89 -0.12 -68.11
CA PRO A 687 5.73 1.24 -67.52
C PRO A 687 4.27 1.72 -67.25
N LYS A 688 4.16 2.84 -66.51
CA LYS A 688 3.15 3.95 -66.53
C LYS A 688 1.66 3.69 -66.90
N GLY A 689 0.79 4.23 -66.04
CA GLY A 689 -0.57 4.69 -66.39
C GLY A 689 -1.06 5.81 -65.46
N SER A 690 -1.36 7.00 -65.99
CA SER A 690 -1.72 8.20 -65.22
C SER A 690 -3.14 8.69 -65.48
N ARG A 691 -3.85 9.19 -64.46
CA ARG A 691 -4.83 10.30 -64.56
C ARG A 691 -5.21 10.82 -63.17
N GLY A 692 -5.44 12.13 -63.06
CA GLY A 692 -5.83 12.81 -61.81
C GLY A 692 -7.12 13.63 -61.96
N LYS A 693 -7.23 14.73 -61.20
CA LYS A 693 -8.44 15.54 -60.86
C LYS A 693 -9.26 14.92 -59.71
N GLY A 694 -9.80 15.66 -58.74
CA GLY A 694 -9.63 17.09 -58.41
C GLY A 694 -10.88 17.73 -57.77
N LEU A 695 -10.66 18.59 -56.77
CA LEU A 695 -11.54 19.68 -56.26
C LEU A 695 -12.86 19.35 -55.51
N GLY A 696 -13.16 20.23 -54.53
CA GLY A 696 -14.49 20.44 -53.92
C GLY A 696 -14.90 19.43 -52.83
N GLY A 697 -15.77 19.76 -51.87
CA GLY A 697 -16.46 21.02 -51.60
C GLY A 697 -17.53 20.83 -50.52
N ARG A 698 -17.61 21.76 -49.55
CA ARG A 698 -18.47 21.71 -48.35
C ARG A 698 -19.94 22.03 -48.64
N LYS A 699 -20.91 21.29 -48.05
CA LYS A 699 -22.23 21.74 -47.51
C LYS A 699 -22.99 20.52 -46.93
N GLN A 700 -23.36 20.54 -45.64
CA GLN A 700 -24.65 21.00 -45.06
C GLN A 700 -25.88 20.13 -45.40
N SER A 701 -26.50 19.58 -44.36
CA SER A 701 -27.96 19.55 -44.23
C SER A 701 -28.36 19.85 -42.78
N SER A 702 -29.43 20.63 -42.64
CA SER A 702 -30.13 20.92 -41.39
C SER A 702 -31.48 20.20 -41.45
N SER A 703 -32.03 19.79 -40.31
CA SER A 703 -33.42 20.12 -39.92
C SER A 703 -33.85 19.36 -38.65
N ASP A 704 -34.52 20.07 -37.75
CA ASP A 704 -35.09 19.56 -36.50
C ASP A 704 -36.22 18.52 -36.69
N LYS A 705 -36.51 17.79 -35.60
CA LYS A 705 -37.90 17.67 -35.11
C LYS A 705 -37.96 17.27 -33.62
N THR A 706 -38.74 18.06 -32.88
CA THR A 706 -39.05 17.94 -31.45
C THR A 706 -40.09 16.86 -31.14
N LEU A 707 -40.03 16.28 -29.93
CA LEU A 707 -41.22 16.20 -29.05
C LEU A 707 -40.83 16.10 -27.56
N ALA A 708 -41.71 16.60 -26.70
CA ALA A 708 -41.43 16.97 -25.31
C ALA A 708 -41.64 15.87 -24.25
N THR A 709 -40.98 16.03 -23.10
CA THR A 709 -41.61 15.84 -21.77
C THR A 709 -41.08 16.90 -20.81
N GLN A 710 -41.93 17.42 -19.92
CA GLN A 710 -41.64 18.55 -19.04
C GLN A 710 -40.79 18.18 -17.81
N GLN A 711 -39.87 19.07 -17.43
CA GLN A 711 -39.51 19.32 -16.02
C GLN A 711 -38.99 20.76 -15.87
N GLN A 712 -39.28 21.37 -14.72
CA GLN A 712 -39.08 22.80 -14.48
C GLN A 712 -37.62 23.22 -14.69
N THR A 713 -37.40 24.28 -15.47
CA THR A 713 -36.10 24.91 -15.64
C THR A 713 -36.17 26.29 -14.99
N GLU A 714 -35.33 26.53 -13.99
CA GLU A 714 -35.12 27.89 -13.47
C GLU A 714 -34.58 28.77 -14.60
N VAL A 715 -35.12 29.98 -14.74
CA VAL A 715 -34.68 30.93 -15.78
C VAL A 715 -33.33 31.50 -15.35
N LEU A 716 -32.25 30.90 -15.85
CA LEU A 716 -30.90 31.44 -15.77
C LEU A 716 -30.85 32.79 -16.49
N THR A 717 -30.65 33.87 -15.74
CA THR A 717 -30.41 35.20 -16.32
C THR A 717 -29.04 35.26 -17.00
N GLU A 718 -28.88 36.13 -18.00
CA GLU A 718 -27.59 36.28 -18.71
C GLU A 718 -26.46 36.66 -17.75
N GLU A 719 -26.76 37.44 -16.70
CA GLU A 719 -25.83 37.78 -15.62
C GLU A 719 -25.39 36.55 -14.82
N MET A 720 -26.32 35.67 -14.41
CA MET A 720 -25.99 34.43 -13.71
C MET A 720 -25.14 33.49 -14.58
N VAL A 721 -25.41 33.46 -15.90
CA VAL A 721 -24.59 32.70 -16.86
C VAL A 721 -23.20 33.32 -17.01
N ALA A 722 -23.09 34.64 -17.09
CA ALA A 722 -21.80 35.35 -17.17
C ALA A 722 -20.96 35.19 -15.89
N GLU A 723 -21.57 35.26 -14.71
CA GLU A 723 -20.89 35.00 -13.44
C GLU A 723 -20.45 33.53 -13.36
N LEU A 724 -21.32 32.58 -13.68
CA LEU A 724 -20.99 31.15 -13.72
C LEU A 724 -19.84 30.85 -14.68
N LEU A 725 -19.84 31.43 -15.90
CA LEU A 725 -18.75 31.29 -16.86
C LEU A 725 -17.43 31.91 -16.36
N THR A 726 -17.51 33.04 -15.66
CA THR A 726 -16.35 33.69 -15.02
C THR A 726 -15.77 32.82 -13.90
N LEU A 727 -16.62 32.26 -13.03
CA LEU A 727 -16.21 31.34 -11.96
C LEU A 727 -15.63 30.04 -12.52
N LEU A 728 -16.27 29.46 -13.54
CA LEU A 728 -15.81 28.25 -14.22
C LEU A 728 -14.46 28.49 -14.91
N THR A 729 -14.26 29.64 -15.55
CA THR A 729 -12.98 29.98 -16.16
C THR A 729 -11.88 30.19 -15.12
N ARG A 730 -12.15 30.91 -14.03
CA ARG A 730 -11.21 31.04 -12.90
C ARG A 730 -10.85 29.67 -12.30
N LEU A 731 -11.80 28.74 -12.22
CA LEU A 731 -11.57 27.36 -11.77
C LEU A 731 -10.70 26.57 -12.76
N MET A 732 -10.99 26.66 -14.06
CA MET A 732 -10.19 26.01 -15.11
C MET A 732 -8.75 26.54 -15.17
N LEU A 733 -8.54 27.85 -15.01
CA LEU A 733 -7.18 28.43 -14.93
C LEU A 733 -6.42 27.92 -13.69
N LYS A 734 -7.08 27.81 -12.53
CA LYS A 734 -6.47 27.20 -11.33
C LYS A 734 -6.14 25.71 -11.53
N HIS A 735 -7.00 24.96 -12.21
CA HIS A 735 -6.72 23.55 -12.54
C HIS A 735 -5.55 23.42 -13.52
N GLU A 736 -5.46 24.30 -14.52
CA GLU A 736 -4.31 24.36 -15.44
C GLU A 736 -3.00 24.70 -14.72
N ASP A 737 -3.01 25.60 -13.73
CA ASP A 737 -1.82 25.90 -12.91
C ASP A 737 -1.33 24.66 -12.13
N ILE A 738 -2.25 23.89 -11.55
CA ILE A 738 -1.95 22.63 -10.85
C ILE A 738 -1.42 21.57 -11.84
N LEU A 739 -1.99 21.50 -13.04
CA LEU A 739 -1.53 20.59 -14.10
C LEU A 739 -0.15 21.00 -14.65
N ALA A 740 0.13 22.30 -14.79
CA ALA A 740 1.43 22.82 -15.19
C ALA A 740 2.51 22.55 -14.12
N ALA A 741 2.16 22.64 -12.84
CA ALA A 741 3.03 22.22 -11.74
C ALA A 741 3.33 20.71 -11.82
N TYR A 742 2.30 19.87 -12.00
CA TYR A 742 2.49 18.42 -12.15
C TYR A 742 3.30 18.04 -13.39
N GLN A 743 3.14 18.76 -14.51
CA GLN A 743 3.93 18.55 -15.72
C GLN A 743 5.40 18.92 -15.50
N ALA A 744 5.70 19.98 -14.75
CA ALA A 744 7.09 20.33 -14.42
C ALA A 744 7.80 19.24 -13.60
N ASP A 745 7.07 18.53 -12.73
CA ASP A 745 7.62 17.43 -11.90
C ASP A 745 7.70 16.06 -12.62
N THR A 746 7.14 15.93 -13.83
CA THR A 746 7.00 14.62 -14.52
C THR A 746 7.40 14.62 -15.99
N CYS A 747 7.59 15.79 -16.60
CA CYS A 747 7.82 15.94 -18.03
C CYS A 747 9.13 16.64 -18.36
N TYR A 748 9.76 16.19 -19.44
CA TYR A 748 10.88 16.84 -20.11
C TYR A 748 10.47 17.24 -21.52
N MET A 749 10.99 18.38 -21.99
CA MET A 749 10.92 18.81 -23.38
C MET A 749 12.26 18.52 -24.05
N LEU A 750 12.24 17.77 -25.14
CA LEU A 750 13.40 17.55 -26.01
C LEU A 750 13.23 18.42 -27.26
N TYR A 751 14.18 19.32 -27.51
CA TYR A 751 14.21 20.20 -28.67
C TYR A 751 15.20 19.62 -29.67
N LEU A 752 14.70 19.00 -30.73
CA LEU A 752 15.53 18.41 -31.78
C LEU A 752 15.64 19.39 -32.96
N ASP A 753 16.84 19.72 -33.36
CA ASP A 753 17.13 20.54 -34.53
C ASP A 753 16.70 19.79 -35.80
N THR A 754 16.00 20.44 -36.73
CA THR A 754 15.36 19.79 -37.90
C THR A 754 16.23 19.75 -39.15
N SER A 755 17.41 20.37 -39.09
CA SER A 755 18.35 20.57 -40.19
C SER A 755 19.80 20.51 -39.70
N GLY A 756 20.72 20.13 -40.59
CA GLY A 756 22.16 20.03 -40.30
C GLY A 756 22.62 18.62 -39.89
N ASP A 757 23.90 18.33 -40.08
CA ASP A 757 24.46 16.97 -40.11
C ASP A 757 24.33 16.17 -38.80
N LEU A 758 24.17 16.87 -37.68
CA LEU A 758 23.96 16.25 -36.37
C LEU A 758 22.48 15.92 -36.09
N SER A 759 21.54 16.45 -36.89
CA SER A 759 20.10 16.17 -36.71
C SER A 759 19.77 14.69 -36.83
N VAL A 760 18.74 14.27 -36.10
CA VAL A 760 18.16 12.91 -36.15
C VAL A 760 16.65 12.91 -36.39
N THR A 761 16.03 14.07 -36.71
CA THR A 761 14.57 14.14 -36.90
C THR A 761 14.09 13.37 -38.12
N ALA A 762 14.83 13.41 -39.23
CA ALA A 762 14.54 12.61 -40.42
C ALA A 762 14.68 11.10 -40.12
N ASN A 763 15.70 10.73 -39.34
CA ASN A 763 15.96 9.36 -38.92
C ASN A 763 14.81 8.81 -38.05
N LEU A 764 14.35 9.58 -37.05
CA LEU A 764 13.19 9.23 -36.23
C LEU A 764 11.90 9.12 -37.05
N TYR A 765 11.72 9.95 -38.09
CA TYR A 765 10.60 9.83 -39.01
C TYR A 765 10.64 8.52 -39.80
N GLN A 766 11.82 8.09 -40.27
CA GLN A 766 12.01 6.78 -40.92
C GLN A 766 11.75 5.61 -39.97
N VAL A 767 12.15 5.71 -38.69
CA VAL A 767 11.80 4.71 -37.65
C VAL A 767 10.28 4.66 -37.46
N THR A 768 9.59 5.81 -37.40
CA THR A 768 8.12 5.87 -37.33
C THR A 768 7.47 5.22 -38.54
N GLN A 769 7.89 5.54 -39.77
CA GLN A 769 7.34 4.93 -40.99
C GLN A 769 7.54 3.41 -41.02
N THR A 770 8.73 2.93 -40.66
CA THR A 770 9.06 1.50 -40.60
C THR A 770 8.21 0.79 -39.55
N TRP A 771 8.03 1.38 -38.36
CA TRP A 771 7.20 0.82 -37.28
C TRP A 771 5.71 0.78 -37.65
N GLN A 772 5.17 1.83 -38.27
CA GLN A 772 3.77 1.86 -38.73
C GLN A 772 3.51 0.85 -39.86
N THR A 773 4.47 0.69 -40.78
CA THR A 773 4.44 -0.34 -41.84
C THR A 773 4.40 -1.74 -41.22
N LYS A 774 5.32 -2.07 -40.30
CA LYS A 774 5.30 -3.34 -39.57
C LYS A 774 4.04 -3.56 -38.74
N LYS A 775 3.48 -2.51 -38.12
CA LYS A 775 2.22 -2.62 -37.38
C LYS A 775 1.03 -3.00 -38.27
N ARG A 776 1.03 -2.56 -39.53
CA ARG A 776 -0.01 -2.90 -40.51
C ARG A 776 0.23 -4.29 -41.11
N ASP A 777 1.49 -4.61 -41.42
CA ASP A 777 1.84 -5.75 -42.28
C ASP A 777 2.27 -7.02 -41.50
N SER A 778 2.74 -6.89 -40.25
CA SER A 778 3.20 -8.00 -39.38
C SER A 778 3.19 -7.60 -37.88
N PRO A 779 2.02 -7.32 -37.27
CA PRO A 779 1.92 -6.72 -35.94
C PRO A 779 2.57 -7.53 -34.81
N GLU A 780 2.59 -8.86 -34.93
CA GLU A 780 3.26 -9.79 -34.00
C GLU A 780 4.80 -9.63 -33.93
N SER A 781 5.42 -8.96 -34.91
CA SER A 781 6.86 -8.64 -34.90
C SER A 781 7.24 -7.48 -33.96
N LEU A 782 6.24 -6.76 -33.41
CA LEU A 782 6.43 -5.57 -32.58
C LEU A 782 6.21 -5.87 -31.10
N THR A 783 7.31 -6.11 -30.37
CA THR A 783 7.35 -6.27 -28.91
C THR A 783 7.17 -4.96 -28.15
N GLN A 784 7.52 -3.82 -28.76
CA GLN A 784 7.60 -2.52 -28.13
C GLN A 784 6.69 -1.46 -28.78
N SER A 785 6.11 -0.60 -27.92
CA SER A 785 5.30 0.54 -28.35
C SER A 785 6.14 1.63 -29.03
N LEU A 786 5.59 2.32 -30.03
CA LEU A 786 6.29 3.37 -30.81
C LEU A 786 7.05 4.39 -29.94
N ARG A 787 6.46 4.83 -28.82
CA ARG A 787 7.10 5.76 -27.85
C ARG A 787 8.39 5.21 -27.24
N VAL A 788 8.44 3.90 -26.96
CA VAL A 788 9.63 3.20 -26.44
C VAL A 788 10.64 3.03 -27.58
N THR A 789 10.19 2.52 -28.73
CA THR A 789 11.05 2.31 -29.91
C THR A 789 11.79 3.59 -30.34
N LEU A 790 11.08 4.72 -30.44
CA LEU A 790 11.68 6.01 -30.81
C LEU A 790 12.67 6.53 -29.76
N LEU A 791 12.34 6.40 -28.47
CA LEU A 791 13.20 6.89 -27.39
C LEU A 791 14.46 6.04 -27.24
N THR A 792 14.34 4.71 -27.33
CA THR A 792 15.49 3.79 -27.34
C THR A 792 16.38 4.04 -28.56
N ALA A 793 15.83 4.17 -29.77
CA ALA A 793 16.61 4.47 -30.97
C ALA A 793 17.38 5.80 -30.86
N LEU A 794 16.76 6.83 -30.27
CA LEU A 794 17.38 8.13 -30.03
C LEU A 794 18.62 8.04 -29.12
N PHE A 795 18.50 7.31 -27.99
CA PHE A 795 19.58 7.17 -27.03
C PHE A 795 20.66 6.16 -27.46
N MET A 796 20.33 5.16 -28.28
CA MET A 796 21.32 4.29 -28.92
C MET A 796 22.23 5.06 -29.88
N GLU A 797 21.66 5.90 -30.76
CA GLU A 797 22.46 6.74 -31.67
C GLU A 797 23.33 7.74 -30.90
N LEU A 798 22.82 8.33 -29.81
CA LEU A 798 23.61 9.19 -28.93
C LEU A 798 24.81 8.44 -28.33
N ARG A 799 24.60 7.23 -27.81
CA ARG A 799 25.68 6.40 -27.25
C ARG A 799 26.78 6.13 -28.28
N GLU A 800 26.42 5.71 -29.49
CA GLU A 800 27.42 5.41 -30.53
C GLU A 800 28.14 6.66 -31.01
N ARG A 801 27.44 7.81 -31.15
CA ARG A 801 28.11 9.09 -31.47
C ARG A 801 29.06 9.55 -30.36
N MET A 802 28.75 9.29 -29.09
CA MET A 802 29.66 9.55 -27.98
C MET A 802 30.88 8.61 -28.00
N ASN A 803 30.70 7.31 -28.24
CA ASN A 803 31.82 6.38 -28.42
C ASN A 803 32.78 6.84 -29.54
N MET A 804 32.25 7.43 -30.62
CA MET A 804 33.05 8.01 -31.71
C MET A 804 33.69 9.36 -31.37
N ALA A 805 33.24 10.08 -30.35
CA ALA A 805 33.68 11.43 -30.01
C ALA A 805 35.09 11.49 -29.39
N LEU A 806 35.60 10.36 -28.88
CA LEU A 806 36.95 10.25 -28.32
C LEU A 806 38.05 10.03 -29.36
N LYS A 807 37.71 9.80 -30.64
CA LYS A 807 38.70 9.70 -31.72
C LYS A 807 39.30 11.09 -32.01
N GLU A 808 40.62 11.15 -32.20
CA GLU A 808 41.41 12.38 -32.23
C GLU A 808 40.86 13.43 -33.21
N ASP A 809 40.55 13.03 -34.45
CA ASP A 809 39.96 13.90 -35.51
C ASP A 809 38.70 14.67 -35.05
N LYS A 810 37.87 14.03 -34.21
CA LYS A 810 36.61 14.60 -33.72
C LYS A 810 36.80 15.35 -32.40
N ARG A 811 37.73 14.91 -31.55
CA ARG A 811 38.01 15.53 -30.25
C ARG A 811 38.39 17.00 -30.40
N ALA A 812 39.31 17.32 -31.32
CA ALA A 812 39.73 18.70 -31.60
C ALA A 812 38.55 19.63 -31.99
N THR A 813 37.62 19.13 -32.81
CA THR A 813 36.42 19.89 -33.23
C THR A 813 35.47 20.13 -32.06
N LEU A 814 35.31 19.16 -31.15
CA LEU A 814 34.46 19.27 -29.96
C LEU A 814 35.04 20.21 -28.89
N SER A 815 36.38 20.23 -28.74
CA SER A 815 37.09 21.21 -27.91
C SER A 815 36.91 22.64 -28.42
N LYS A 816 37.03 22.85 -29.74
CA LYS A 816 36.81 24.16 -30.39
C LYS A 816 35.41 24.74 -30.15
N HIS A 817 34.40 23.89 -29.97
CA HIS A 817 33.04 24.31 -29.61
C HIS A 817 32.79 24.34 -28.08
N SER A 818 33.80 24.08 -27.26
CA SER A 818 33.73 24.00 -25.79
C SER A 818 32.69 23.00 -25.26
N TRP A 819 32.41 21.93 -26.02
CA TRP A 819 31.48 20.86 -25.59
C TRP A 819 32.20 19.81 -24.75
N LEU A 820 33.44 19.47 -25.12
CA LEU A 820 34.29 18.52 -24.41
C LEU A 820 35.59 19.20 -23.97
N SER A 821 36.05 18.92 -22.75
CA SER A 821 37.34 19.41 -22.26
C SER A 821 38.52 18.64 -22.86
N GLU A 822 39.66 19.32 -22.99
CA GLU A 822 40.91 18.70 -23.43
C GLU A 822 41.59 17.88 -22.31
N SER A 823 41.21 18.09 -21.05
CA SER A 823 41.68 17.34 -19.89
C SER A 823 41.54 15.83 -20.06
N ASP A 824 42.39 15.07 -19.37
CA ASP A 824 42.20 13.63 -19.15
C ASP A 824 41.89 13.38 -17.67
N PRO A 825 40.71 12.82 -17.31
CA PRO A 825 39.63 12.36 -18.17
C PRO A 825 38.84 13.49 -18.88
N ALA A 826 38.42 13.21 -20.11
CA ALA A 826 37.62 14.13 -20.93
C ALA A 826 36.24 14.36 -20.30
N THR A 827 35.79 15.61 -20.25
CA THR A 827 34.62 16.04 -19.47
C THR A 827 33.67 16.90 -20.31
N TRP A 828 32.37 16.57 -20.29
CA TRP A 828 31.31 17.27 -21.02
C TRP A 828 30.83 18.51 -20.25
N SER A 829 30.73 19.65 -20.92
CA SER A 829 30.25 20.89 -20.34
C SER A 829 28.71 20.96 -20.25
N TYR A 830 28.18 21.66 -19.25
CA TYR A 830 26.78 22.09 -19.25
C TYR A 830 26.65 23.45 -19.95
N GLN A 831 25.50 23.69 -20.58
CA GLN A 831 25.24 24.89 -21.37
C GLN A 831 24.10 25.72 -20.78
N LYS A 832 24.19 27.05 -20.85
CA LYS A 832 23.08 27.96 -20.55
C LYS A 832 22.90 28.98 -21.66
N TRP A 833 21.67 29.47 -21.79
CA TRP A 833 21.41 30.64 -22.63
C TRP A 833 21.78 31.88 -21.85
N ASP A 834 22.62 32.74 -22.43
CA ASP A 834 22.88 34.07 -21.92
C ASP A 834 21.99 35.09 -22.65
N PRO A 835 21.03 35.74 -21.95
CA PRO A 835 20.19 36.77 -22.56
C PRO A 835 20.95 38.03 -22.99
N ALA A 836 22.12 38.32 -22.42
CA ALA A 836 22.86 39.56 -22.72
C ALA A 836 23.67 39.47 -24.01
N THR A 837 24.16 38.27 -24.35
CA THR A 837 24.93 38.02 -25.59
C THR A 837 24.13 37.29 -26.67
N GLU A 838 22.88 36.91 -26.39
CA GLU A 838 22.02 36.06 -27.24
C GLU A 838 22.70 34.78 -27.75
N THR A 839 23.59 34.20 -26.94
CA THR A 839 24.31 32.96 -27.29
C THR A 839 24.17 31.87 -26.22
N VAL A 840 24.55 30.64 -26.61
CA VAL A 840 24.66 29.53 -25.67
C VAL A 840 26.10 29.47 -25.16
N VAL A 841 26.28 29.80 -23.88
CA VAL A 841 27.56 29.81 -23.18
C VAL A 841 27.70 28.59 -22.26
N VAL A 842 28.93 28.27 -21.84
CA VAL A 842 29.19 27.24 -20.84
C VAL A 842 28.68 27.71 -19.47
N ASP A 843 27.99 26.83 -18.75
CA ASP A 843 27.51 27.12 -17.40
C ASP A 843 28.59 26.85 -16.35
N ALA A 844 29.43 27.85 -16.08
CA ALA A 844 30.47 27.80 -15.05
C ALA A 844 29.96 27.48 -13.62
N GLY A 845 28.64 27.55 -13.37
CA GLY A 845 28.03 27.16 -12.11
C GLY A 845 27.80 25.65 -11.94
N LYS A 846 28.03 24.83 -12.97
CA LYS A 846 27.88 23.37 -12.93
C LYS A 846 29.19 22.67 -13.26
N VAL A 847 29.62 21.77 -12.38
CA VAL A 847 30.74 20.87 -12.64
C VAL A 847 30.40 19.98 -13.83
N GLY A 848 31.28 19.93 -14.84
CA GLY A 848 31.10 19.10 -16.02
C GLY A 848 31.08 17.60 -15.68
N LEU A 849 30.48 16.80 -16.58
CA LEU A 849 30.31 15.36 -16.38
C LEU A 849 31.36 14.58 -17.17
N GLN A 850 32.14 13.71 -16.51
CA GLN A 850 33.17 12.92 -17.20
C GLN A 850 32.54 12.06 -18.31
N HIS A 851 33.26 11.87 -19.41
CA HIS A 851 32.78 11.09 -20.56
C HIS A 851 32.33 9.68 -20.16
N LYS A 852 33.10 9.05 -19.29
CA LYS A 852 32.82 7.75 -18.68
C LYS A 852 31.47 7.77 -17.96
N ASP A 853 31.24 8.72 -17.06
CA ASP A 853 29.98 8.84 -16.30
C ASP A 853 28.78 9.17 -17.18
N ALA A 854 28.96 10.02 -18.20
CA ALA A 854 27.92 10.35 -19.17
C ALA A 854 27.44 9.12 -19.96
N LEU A 855 28.36 8.24 -20.38
CA LEU A 855 28.01 6.94 -20.97
C LEU A 855 27.26 6.03 -19.99
N HIS A 856 27.61 6.03 -18.69
CA HIS A 856 26.89 5.23 -17.68
C HIS A 856 25.45 5.72 -17.49
N ILE A 857 25.22 7.03 -17.50
CA ILE A 857 23.87 7.59 -17.44
C ILE A 857 23.04 7.16 -18.65
N ILE A 858 23.59 7.28 -19.86
CA ILE A 858 22.88 6.90 -21.09
C ILE A 858 22.60 5.39 -21.13
N GLN A 859 23.57 4.58 -20.73
CA GLN A 859 23.41 3.13 -20.68
C GLN A 859 22.35 2.72 -19.64
N ARG A 860 22.32 3.39 -18.48
CA ARG A 860 21.28 3.16 -17.47
C ARG A 860 19.89 3.63 -17.93
N VAL A 861 19.81 4.75 -18.67
CA VAL A 861 18.58 5.20 -19.33
C VAL A 861 18.07 4.17 -20.34
N LEU A 862 18.96 3.61 -21.17
CA LEU A 862 18.61 2.54 -22.14
C LEU A 862 18.09 1.26 -21.47
N GLN A 863 18.61 0.91 -20.29
CA GLN A 863 18.07 -0.21 -19.48
C GLN A 863 16.67 0.06 -18.92
N LEU A 864 16.35 1.32 -18.59
CA LEU A 864 15.08 1.68 -17.94
C LEU A 864 13.96 2.00 -18.94
N ILE A 865 14.25 2.50 -20.13
CA ILE A 865 13.23 2.84 -21.15
C ILE A 865 12.29 1.67 -21.52
N PRO A 866 12.75 0.40 -21.66
CA PRO A 866 11.89 -0.74 -22.01
C PRO A 866 10.99 -1.24 -20.86
N GLU A 867 11.26 -0.83 -19.61
CA GLU A 867 10.49 -1.29 -18.46
C GLU A 867 9.03 -0.81 -18.54
N THR A 868 8.10 -1.75 -18.32
CA THR A 868 6.68 -1.45 -18.45
C THR A 868 6.28 -0.33 -17.50
N ILE A 869 5.46 0.61 -18.00
CA ILE A 869 4.86 1.74 -17.25
C ILE A 869 5.81 2.95 -17.01
N LEU A 870 7.13 2.85 -17.19
CA LEU A 870 8.03 3.99 -16.90
C LEU A 870 7.88 5.17 -17.88
N ILE A 871 7.80 4.93 -19.19
CA ILE A 871 7.55 5.96 -20.21
C ILE A 871 6.06 6.08 -20.48
N GLN A 872 5.44 7.17 -20.03
CA GLN A 872 4.01 7.41 -20.23
C GLN A 872 3.72 8.05 -21.60
N LYS A 873 4.51 9.06 -21.99
CA LYS A 873 4.42 9.70 -23.31
C LYS A 873 5.81 9.95 -23.87
N PHE A 874 5.98 9.72 -25.17
CA PHE A 874 7.07 10.30 -25.96
C PHE A 874 6.53 10.56 -27.37
N HIS A 875 6.32 11.83 -27.71
CA HIS A 875 5.79 12.26 -29.00
C HIS A 875 6.20 13.69 -29.32
N SER A 876 6.24 14.03 -30.61
CA SER A 876 6.40 15.41 -31.06
C SER A 876 5.15 16.24 -30.70
N THR A 877 5.35 17.55 -30.51
CA THR A 877 4.28 18.53 -30.27
C THR A 877 3.53 18.93 -31.55
N ARG A 878 4.07 18.52 -32.71
CA ARG A 878 3.49 18.66 -34.05
C ARG A 878 3.55 17.30 -34.74
N PRO A 879 2.66 16.97 -35.70
CA PRO A 879 2.75 15.72 -36.46
C PRO A 879 4.14 15.57 -37.10
N GLN A 880 4.67 14.33 -37.14
CA GLN A 880 5.97 14.11 -37.78
C GLN A 880 5.83 14.15 -39.31
N ALA A 881 6.71 14.90 -39.95
CA ALA A 881 6.84 15.05 -41.40
C ALA A 881 8.29 14.81 -41.84
N ALA A 882 8.49 14.62 -43.15
CA ALA A 882 9.82 14.49 -43.76
C ALA A 882 10.62 15.79 -43.69
N GLU A 883 9.95 16.94 -43.80
CA GLU A 883 10.53 18.28 -43.81
C GLU A 883 9.76 19.21 -42.86
N TYR A 884 10.45 20.19 -42.28
CA TYR A 884 9.86 21.20 -41.38
C TYR A 884 10.32 22.60 -41.76
N LYS A 885 9.38 23.57 -41.74
CA LYS A 885 9.69 25.00 -41.92
C LYS A 885 10.36 25.63 -40.70
N SER A 886 10.36 24.96 -39.55
CA SER A 886 10.92 25.47 -38.29
C SER A 886 12.16 24.67 -37.90
N ASN A 887 13.27 25.37 -37.64
CA ASN A 887 14.60 24.83 -37.35
C ASN A 887 14.66 23.88 -36.14
N VAL A 888 13.61 23.85 -35.29
CA VAL A 888 13.52 23.01 -34.10
C VAL A 888 12.14 22.35 -34.02
N LEU A 889 12.12 21.06 -33.66
CA LEU A 889 10.95 20.24 -33.40
C LEU A 889 10.90 19.80 -31.93
N PRO A 890 9.97 20.35 -31.12
CA PRO A 890 9.85 19.94 -29.71
C PRO A 890 9.11 18.61 -29.57
N PHE A 891 9.69 17.69 -28.80
CA PHE A 891 9.08 16.46 -28.29
C PHE A 891 8.77 16.60 -26.79
N MET A 892 7.63 16.08 -26.38
CA MET A 892 7.25 15.92 -24.99
C MET A 892 7.56 14.49 -24.54
N LEU A 893 8.35 14.38 -23.47
CA LEU A 893 8.65 13.14 -22.74
C LEU A 893 7.97 13.22 -21.38
N MET A 894 7.15 12.23 -21.02
CA MET A 894 6.49 12.12 -19.71
C MET A 894 6.91 10.82 -19.05
N VAL A 895 7.55 10.95 -17.89
CA VAL A 895 8.03 9.84 -17.05
C VAL A 895 7.00 9.57 -15.95
N SER A 896 6.88 8.31 -15.53
CA SER A 896 6.00 7.94 -14.42
C SER A 896 6.40 8.60 -13.09
N ASN A 897 5.42 9.02 -12.29
CA ASN A 897 5.63 9.46 -10.91
C ASN A 897 5.32 8.32 -9.90
N ARG A 898 5.70 7.08 -10.24
CA ARG A 898 5.42 5.89 -9.41
C ARG A 898 6.59 4.92 -9.41
N GLY A 899 7.14 4.68 -8.21
CA GLY A 899 8.17 3.67 -7.95
C GLY A 899 9.60 4.21 -8.04
N PRO A 900 10.58 3.50 -7.42
CA PRO A 900 11.96 3.99 -7.32
C PRO A 900 12.68 4.06 -8.67
N LEU A 901 12.38 3.17 -9.61
CA LEU A 901 12.96 3.20 -10.97
C LEU A 901 12.52 4.43 -11.76
N ALA A 902 11.33 4.97 -11.47
CA ALA A 902 10.83 6.17 -12.15
C ALA A 902 11.50 7.44 -11.60
N GLN A 903 11.74 7.49 -10.28
CA GLN A 903 12.58 8.51 -9.65
C GLN A 903 14.02 8.45 -10.17
N GLU A 904 14.63 7.26 -10.26
CA GLU A 904 15.96 7.05 -10.83
C GLU A 904 16.02 7.58 -12.28
N LEU A 905 15.04 7.21 -13.12
CA LEU A 905 14.96 7.68 -14.51
C LEU A 905 14.80 9.20 -14.62
N TYR A 906 14.01 9.82 -13.73
CA TYR A 906 13.85 11.27 -13.67
C TYR A 906 15.15 11.99 -13.29
N GLU A 907 15.88 11.48 -12.28
CA GLU A 907 17.19 12.00 -11.85
C GLU A 907 18.26 11.84 -12.94
N LEU A 908 18.21 10.75 -13.73
CA LEU A 908 19.09 10.56 -14.89
C LEU A 908 18.81 11.58 -16.00
N PHE A 909 17.53 11.83 -16.33
CA PHE A 909 17.17 12.91 -17.27
C PHE A 909 17.52 14.31 -16.74
N GLN A 910 17.48 14.53 -15.41
CA GLN A 910 17.90 15.78 -14.80
C GLN A 910 19.40 16.04 -15.03
N LYS A 911 20.24 15.00 -14.92
CA LYS A 911 21.69 15.07 -15.22
C LYS A 911 21.99 15.25 -16.72
N LEU A 912 21.10 14.79 -17.60
CA LEU A 912 21.21 15.03 -19.04
C LEU A 912 20.71 16.44 -19.45
N SER A 913 19.98 17.15 -18.58
CA SER A 913 19.48 18.50 -18.87
C SER A 913 20.61 19.47 -19.17
N ASP A 914 20.54 20.07 -20.35
CA ASP A 914 21.52 21.04 -20.84
C ASP A 914 22.98 20.52 -20.95
N LEU A 915 23.18 19.20 -20.91
CA LEU A 915 24.50 18.60 -21.12
C LEU A 915 24.87 18.67 -22.61
N SER A 916 26.05 19.21 -22.91
CA SER A 916 26.53 19.41 -24.29
C SER A 916 26.61 18.12 -25.13
N ALA A 917 26.77 16.95 -24.49
CA ALA A 917 26.72 15.65 -25.15
C ALA A 917 25.45 15.45 -26.02
N MET A 918 24.30 15.99 -25.59
CA MET A 918 23.04 15.91 -26.34
C MET A 918 23.10 16.59 -27.72
N ARG A 919 24.05 17.53 -27.92
CA ARG A 919 24.26 18.20 -29.22
C ARG A 919 24.75 17.25 -30.32
N LEU A 920 25.36 16.12 -29.97
CA LEU A 920 25.80 15.11 -30.94
C LEU A 920 24.65 14.52 -31.77
N ILE A 921 23.41 14.61 -31.29
CA ILE A 921 22.18 14.21 -32.00
C ILE A 921 21.29 15.43 -32.35
N GLY A 922 21.86 16.64 -32.36
CA GLY A 922 21.12 17.88 -32.59
C GLY A 922 19.99 18.10 -31.57
N SER A 923 20.19 17.70 -30.31
CA SER A 923 19.13 17.70 -29.29
C SER A 923 19.50 18.52 -28.06
N ARG A 924 18.47 19.08 -27.41
CA ARG A 924 18.55 19.74 -26.10
C ARG A 924 17.38 19.25 -25.24
N ILE A 925 17.66 18.59 -24.12
CA ILE A 925 16.65 18.16 -23.15
C ILE A 925 16.59 19.15 -21.97
N ARG A 926 15.36 19.49 -21.52
CA ARG A 926 15.07 20.40 -20.40
C ARG A 926 13.83 19.95 -19.64
N PRO A 927 13.73 20.15 -18.31
CA PRO A 927 12.47 20.01 -17.58
C PRO A 927 11.36 20.87 -18.20
N HIS A 928 10.12 20.39 -18.11
CA HIS A 928 8.97 21.19 -18.48
C HIS A 928 8.85 22.41 -17.55
N ARG A 929 8.46 23.57 -18.08
CA ARG A 929 8.36 24.80 -17.30
C ARG A 929 6.93 24.96 -16.79
N GLN A 930 6.78 25.40 -15.54
CA GLN A 930 5.47 25.81 -14.99
C GLN A 930 4.98 27.07 -15.71
N ARG A 931 4.25 26.88 -16.81
CA ARG A 931 3.61 27.92 -17.62
C ARG A 931 2.28 27.37 -18.16
N ARG A 932 1.23 28.19 -18.11
CA ARG A 932 -0.07 27.88 -18.72
C ARG A 932 0.09 27.62 -20.22
N GLN A 933 -0.67 26.66 -20.74
CA GLN A 933 -0.76 26.43 -22.19
C GLN A 933 -1.30 27.67 -22.92
N PRO A 934 -0.97 27.89 -24.22
CA PRO A 934 -1.41 29.05 -24.98
C PRO A 934 -2.93 29.25 -24.96
N LEU A 935 -3.72 28.16 -24.99
CA LEU A 935 -5.18 28.22 -24.91
C LEU A 935 -5.67 28.82 -23.57
N ALA A 936 -5.03 28.47 -22.45
CA ALA A 936 -5.36 29.02 -21.14
C ALA A 936 -4.95 30.50 -21.02
N VAL A 937 -3.83 30.91 -21.64
CA VAL A 937 -3.45 32.33 -21.74
C VAL A 937 -4.46 33.12 -22.59
N THR A 938 -4.92 32.56 -23.72
CA THR A 938 -5.98 33.19 -24.53
C THR A 938 -7.30 33.27 -23.76
N LEU A 939 -7.67 32.23 -23.02
CA LEU A 939 -8.88 32.21 -22.19
C LEU A 939 -8.82 33.28 -21.09
N GLU A 940 -7.67 33.43 -20.41
CA GLU A 940 -7.42 34.49 -19.43
C GLU A 940 -7.54 35.90 -20.03
N GLN A 941 -6.99 36.11 -21.23
CA GLN A 941 -7.09 37.39 -21.96
C GLN A 941 -8.54 37.73 -22.37
N LEU A 942 -9.32 36.73 -22.80
CA LEU A 942 -10.73 36.93 -23.14
C LEU A 942 -11.58 37.24 -21.88
N THR A 943 -11.32 36.55 -20.77
CA THR A 943 -12.05 36.78 -19.51
C THR A 943 -11.71 38.12 -18.86
N SER A 944 -10.45 38.59 -18.93
CA SER A 944 -10.10 39.92 -18.44
C SER A 944 -10.74 41.03 -19.28
N GLY A 945 -10.84 40.86 -20.60
CA GLY A 945 -11.59 41.75 -21.47
C GLY A 945 -13.09 41.79 -21.15
N LEU A 946 -13.73 40.64 -20.91
CA LEU A 946 -15.14 40.56 -20.51
C LEU A 946 -15.40 41.25 -19.15
N LEU A 947 -14.51 41.09 -18.18
CA LEU A 947 -14.61 41.77 -16.87
C LEU A 947 -14.42 43.30 -16.99
N GLN A 948 -13.60 43.76 -17.93
CA GLN A 948 -13.46 45.19 -18.23
C GLN A 948 -14.70 45.76 -18.93
N ALA A 949 -15.36 44.98 -19.80
CA ALA A 949 -16.61 45.39 -20.43
C ALA A 949 -17.78 45.45 -19.42
N ALA A 950 -17.95 44.44 -18.57
CA ALA A 950 -19.00 44.39 -17.54
C ALA A 950 -18.85 45.48 -16.46
N SER A 951 -17.62 45.89 -16.13
CA SER A 951 -17.39 47.02 -15.22
C SER A 951 -17.59 48.40 -15.89
N GLN A 952 -17.69 48.46 -17.22
CA GLN A 952 -18.09 49.67 -17.96
C GLN A 952 -19.60 49.76 -18.18
N SER A 953 -20.35 48.65 -18.23
CA SER A 953 -21.81 48.66 -18.25
C SER A 953 -22.40 49.11 -16.91
N ASN A 954 -21.95 48.54 -15.79
CA ASN A 954 -22.45 48.93 -14.46
C ASN A 954 -22.22 50.41 -14.09
N ARG A 955 -21.31 51.11 -14.79
CA ARG A 955 -21.12 52.56 -14.62
C ARG A 955 -22.09 53.44 -15.41
N LYS A 956 -22.86 52.88 -16.33
CA LYS A 956 -23.91 53.61 -17.08
C LYS A 956 -25.28 53.51 -16.42
N ASP A 957 -25.52 52.45 -15.66
CA ASP A 957 -26.77 52.26 -14.91
C ASP A 957 -26.75 52.93 -13.52
N GLU A 958 -25.64 53.56 -13.11
CA GLU A 958 -25.56 54.46 -11.94
C GLU A 958 -25.75 55.96 -12.31
N ASP A 959 -25.76 56.31 -13.60
CA ASP A 959 -25.92 57.68 -14.14
C ASP A 959 -27.32 57.90 -14.80
N LEU A 960 -28.28 57.02 -14.53
CA LEU A 960 -29.69 57.04 -14.99
C LEU A 960 -30.68 56.94 -13.81
#